data_AF-A0A954UEE9-F1
#
_entry.id   AF-A0A954UEE9-F1
#
_cell.length_a   1.000
_cell.length_b   1.000
_cell.length_c   1.000
_cell.angle_alpha   90.00
_cell.angle_beta   90.00
_cell.angle_gamma   90.00
#
_symmetry.space_group_name_H-M   'P 1'
#
loop_
_entity.id
_entity.type
_entity.pdbx_description
1 polymer ?
#
loop_
_entity_poly.entity_id
_entity_poly.type
_entity_poly.pdbx_seq_one_letter_code
_entity_poly.pdbx_strand_id
1 'polypeptide(L)'
;MRPYWTILRDAFREALVSRVLWVLLVLITLVLLSLAPLGYRMDLVTEFSTFEFRDAKRFVQNLRREFEADEPLPGHRIWSLFDQPAQEELTSLVTREVRGRERFRTAQLLTEQLNKLVHRRDLYDADSWEDATIRSELRELLDREADSLSDLELARRNRLLLEANYRDQLQSRPRESIIITYAMLDMTPGLPLTKSQMDSLIERVALTLLMNLLLGWVALIAGILVTAPIIPQMFQPGSLHLLLSKPVSRSLLYVTRVLGGCAFVFVCVTYLVVGLWIIAGWRFGIWNQGMLKCIPVFLFLFVIYYVVSALIGAIWRNAVVAVVLTIAFSFLCNALNTSKGIIESFFVEPLRIVNLVEAGDKLIAVDERGVTKQWNEERRDWDDIFLNNGPPGGVRTLGPVYDSEGDRLMAARLRNAGFGGMVMMGSNLQVAVRDNGWQRTDGPSLPRGTFALLQDADGKLLAIGDEGVFRLDRLPDDDSPGVSLFGFQLPMASGPEFERVGPASMNLNSPAAAAREPASGNLAIYHEGIVDVLRRGEKGRYENLVSRELPSEENDNVVLAYAGETVVVARTDGKLLLLNEETLEPRTELQPVERSQPRFLSASPDGNQVAIVYQDGQVWMLDVQGGHATRPRVDGQGDVSAAVFDRSGQLLVASHGTRVASYDAKNFARQQSWRPNVSRIEWIYEWILMPIYTVFPKPAELNNTIQYLLTDETTVDLPFVSGDAQSKRQQLEPWAPVWSGAAFIVVVLGIACFYIERQEF
;
A
#
# COMPACT_ATOMS: atom_id res chain seq x y z
N MET A 1 27.10 -26.73 -37.37
CA MET A 1 25.75 -26.69 -36.75
C MET A 1 25.15 -28.08 -36.50
N ARG A 2 24.95 -28.96 -37.51
CA ARG A 2 24.34 -30.30 -37.32
C ARG A 2 24.88 -31.15 -36.14
N PRO A 3 26.20 -31.30 -35.92
CA PRO A 3 26.71 -32.10 -34.80
C PRO A 3 26.36 -31.52 -33.41
N TYR A 4 26.25 -30.19 -33.29
CA TYR A 4 25.87 -29.53 -32.04
C TYR A 4 24.40 -29.74 -31.70
N TRP A 5 23.51 -29.71 -32.71
CA TRP A 5 22.10 -30.07 -32.54
C TRP A 5 21.92 -31.52 -32.09
N THR A 6 22.76 -32.43 -32.58
CA THR A 6 22.76 -33.83 -32.13
C THR A 6 23.18 -33.94 -30.67
N ILE A 7 24.27 -33.27 -30.27
CA ILE A 7 24.74 -33.26 -28.87
C ILE A 7 23.68 -32.66 -27.94
N LEU A 8 23.03 -31.57 -28.35
CA LEU A 8 21.95 -30.97 -27.57
C LEU A 8 20.76 -31.94 -27.44
N ARG A 9 20.32 -32.55 -28.54
CA ARG A 9 19.22 -33.54 -28.54
C ARG A 9 19.55 -34.75 -27.67
N ASP A 10 20.77 -35.24 -27.72
CA ASP A 10 21.24 -36.37 -26.91
C ASP A 10 21.29 -35.98 -25.43
N ALA A 11 21.75 -34.77 -25.10
CA ALA A 11 21.71 -34.25 -23.72
C ALA A 11 20.28 -34.13 -23.19
N PHE A 12 19.31 -33.69 -24.01
CA PHE A 12 17.88 -33.67 -23.64
C PHE A 12 17.33 -35.07 -23.38
N ARG A 13 17.69 -36.07 -24.20
CA ARG A 13 17.28 -37.46 -23.99
C ARG A 13 17.90 -38.06 -22.74
N GLU A 14 19.19 -37.79 -22.53
CA GLU A 14 19.94 -38.23 -21.35
C GLU A 14 19.33 -37.63 -20.06
N ALA A 15 18.95 -36.36 -20.10
CA ALA A 15 18.24 -35.71 -19.00
C ALA A 15 16.88 -36.36 -18.69
N LEU A 16 16.08 -36.67 -19.73
CA LEU A 16 14.74 -37.30 -19.56
C LEU A 16 14.79 -38.72 -19.00
N VAL A 17 15.88 -39.45 -19.23
CA VAL A 17 16.08 -40.82 -18.74
C VAL A 17 16.73 -40.83 -17.34
N SER A 18 17.17 -39.67 -16.83
CA SER A 18 17.80 -39.57 -15.52
C SER A 18 16.85 -39.94 -14.38
N ARG A 19 17.28 -40.85 -13.50
CA ARG A 19 16.54 -41.21 -12.27
C ARG A 19 16.31 -40.01 -11.36
N VAL A 20 17.26 -39.06 -11.37
CA VAL A 20 17.18 -37.85 -10.54
C VAL A 20 16.05 -36.93 -11.01
N LEU A 21 15.79 -36.87 -12.33
CA LEU A 21 14.66 -36.11 -12.87
C LEU A 21 13.34 -36.61 -12.29
N TRP A 22 13.12 -37.92 -12.34
CA TRP A 22 11.89 -38.54 -11.85
C TRP A 22 11.67 -38.33 -10.36
N VAL A 23 12.74 -38.40 -9.54
CA VAL A 23 12.64 -38.09 -8.11
C VAL A 23 12.19 -36.63 -7.88
N LEU A 24 12.76 -35.67 -8.63
CA LEU A 24 12.34 -34.28 -8.53
C LEU A 24 10.89 -34.06 -9.01
N LEU A 25 10.48 -34.72 -10.10
CA LEU A 25 9.10 -34.61 -10.60
C LEU A 25 8.09 -35.18 -9.59
N VAL A 26 8.42 -36.28 -8.90
CA VAL A 26 7.60 -36.81 -7.80
C VAL A 26 7.53 -35.80 -6.65
N LEU A 27 8.65 -35.22 -6.24
CA LEU A 27 8.68 -34.22 -5.18
C LEU A 27 7.86 -32.96 -5.55
N ILE A 28 7.99 -32.48 -6.78
CA ILE A 28 7.16 -31.37 -7.30
C ILE A 28 5.68 -31.76 -7.26
N THR A 29 5.33 -32.99 -7.66
CA THR A 29 3.95 -33.47 -7.63
C THR A 29 3.39 -33.50 -6.21
N LEU A 30 4.19 -33.91 -5.22
CA LEU A 30 3.78 -33.87 -3.81
C LEU A 30 3.50 -32.44 -3.33
N VAL A 31 4.33 -31.48 -3.72
CA VAL A 31 4.11 -30.05 -3.42
C VAL A 31 2.82 -29.55 -4.06
N LEU A 32 2.59 -29.85 -5.34
CA LEU A 32 1.35 -29.49 -6.04
C LEU A 32 0.11 -30.12 -5.37
N LEU A 33 0.19 -31.39 -4.99
CA LEU A 33 -0.88 -32.09 -4.29
C LEU A 33 -1.16 -31.51 -2.89
N SER A 34 -0.15 -30.99 -2.18
CA SER A 34 -0.36 -30.30 -0.91
C SER A 34 -1.05 -28.95 -1.06
N LEU A 35 -0.89 -28.28 -2.20
CA LEU A 35 -1.50 -26.96 -2.45
C LEU A 35 -2.91 -27.08 -3.07
N ALA A 36 -3.19 -28.15 -3.81
CA ALA A 36 -4.47 -28.36 -4.49
C ALA A 36 -5.73 -28.26 -3.60
N PRO A 37 -5.73 -28.67 -2.31
CA PRO A 37 -6.91 -28.58 -1.45
C PRO A 37 -7.22 -27.16 -0.93
N LEU A 38 -6.28 -26.22 -1.07
CA LEU A 38 -6.45 -24.84 -0.61
C LEU A 38 -7.47 -24.12 -1.50
N GLY A 39 -8.40 -23.35 -0.93
CA GLY A 39 -9.27 -22.45 -1.71
C GLY A 39 -10.08 -21.54 -0.81
N TYR A 40 -11.11 -20.90 -1.34
CA TYR A 40 -12.02 -20.08 -0.54
C TYR A 40 -13.48 -20.33 -0.93
N ARG A 41 -14.39 -20.01 -0.01
CA ARG A 41 -15.84 -19.95 -0.27
C ARG A 41 -16.37 -18.57 0.10
N MET A 42 -17.39 -18.12 -0.63
CA MET A 42 -18.12 -16.89 -0.33
C MET A 42 -19.38 -17.26 0.43
N ASP A 43 -19.56 -16.66 1.61
CA ASP A 43 -20.78 -16.79 2.41
C ASP A 43 -21.42 -15.40 2.56
N LEU A 44 -22.75 -15.33 2.43
CA LEU A 44 -23.51 -14.10 2.64
C LEU A 44 -23.32 -13.59 4.07
N VAL A 45 -23.01 -12.30 4.22
CA VAL A 45 -22.90 -11.69 5.54
C VAL A 45 -24.30 -11.40 6.07
N THR A 46 -24.75 -12.24 7.00
CA THR A 46 -26.08 -12.18 7.60
C THR A 46 -26.05 -11.75 9.06
N GLU A 47 -25.08 -12.21 9.85
CA GLU A 47 -24.99 -11.98 11.30
C GLU A 47 -24.04 -10.83 11.65
N PHE A 48 -24.35 -10.11 12.73
CA PHE A 48 -23.52 -9.08 13.35
C PHE A 48 -22.43 -9.68 14.24
N SER A 49 -21.36 -8.91 14.41
CA SER A 49 -20.24 -9.18 15.32
C SER A 49 -20.12 -8.09 16.37
N THR A 50 -19.65 -8.44 17.57
CA THR A 50 -19.40 -7.51 18.69
C THR A 50 -18.53 -6.31 18.31
N PHE A 51 -17.69 -6.44 17.28
CA PHE A 51 -16.77 -5.40 16.84
C PHE A 51 -17.38 -4.43 15.81
N GLU A 52 -18.65 -4.61 15.41
CA GLU A 52 -19.30 -3.79 14.39
C GLU A 52 -19.95 -2.51 14.95
N PHE A 53 -20.04 -2.37 16.26
CA PHE A 53 -20.62 -1.17 16.89
C PHE A 53 -19.57 -0.07 17.03
N ARG A 54 -19.83 1.08 16.41
CA ARG A 54 -19.03 2.31 16.58
C ARG A 54 -19.14 2.84 18.01
N ASP A 55 -20.34 2.77 18.59
CA ASP A 55 -20.64 3.04 20.00
C ASP A 55 -21.90 2.26 20.41
N ALA A 56 -21.71 1.08 21.01
CA ALA A 56 -22.81 0.22 21.44
C ALA A 56 -23.70 0.87 22.51
N LYS A 57 -23.14 1.74 23.35
CA LYS A 57 -23.90 2.44 24.40
C LYS A 57 -24.84 3.47 23.77
N ARG A 58 -24.32 4.29 22.85
CA ARG A 58 -25.12 5.30 22.14
C ARG A 58 -26.21 4.65 21.28
N PHE A 59 -25.91 3.51 20.66
CA PHE A 59 -26.91 2.75 19.92
C PHE A 59 -28.10 2.31 20.79
N VAL A 60 -27.82 1.72 21.96
CA VAL A 60 -28.87 1.33 22.92
C VAL A 60 -29.66 2.55 23.43
N GLN A 61 -29.00 3.69 23.67
CA GLN A 61 -29.68 4.94 24.04
C GLN A 61 -30.62 5.43 22.95
N ASN A 62 -30.21 5.34 21.68
CA ASN A 62 -31.04 5.72 20.55
C ASN A 62 -32.23 4.78 20.39
N LEU A 63 -32.03 3.46 20.40
CA LEU A 63 -33.11 2.48 20.34
C LEU A 63 -34.15 2.70 21.44
N ARG A 64 -33.69 2.97 22.66
CA ARG A 64 -34.58 3.23 23.79
C ARG A 64 -35.34 4.55 23.63
N ARG A 65 -34.69 5.61 23.15
CA ARG A 65 -35.35 6.89 22.88
C ARG A 65 -36.44 6.73 21.82
N GLU A 66 -36.15 5.98 20.75
CA GLU A 66 -37.12 5.68 19.69
C GLU A 66 -38.27 4.80 20.21
N PHE A 67 -38.00 3.86 21.12
CA PHE A 67 -39.04 3.06 21.77
C PHE A 67 -39.93 3.86 22.73
N GLU A 68 -39.39 4.90 23.37
CA GLU A 68 -40.16 5.79 24.24
C GLU A 68 -40.92 6.90 23.46
N ALA A 69 -40.68 7.03 22.16
CA ALA A 69 -41.38 7.97 21.30
C ALA A 69 -42.71 7.36 20.80
N ASP A 70 -43.77 8.17 20.71
CA ASP A 70 -45.10 7.78 20.20
C ASP A 70 -45.16 7.68 18.65
N GLU A 71 -44.00 7.72 17.97
CA GLU A 71 -43.87 7.67 16.51
C GLU A 71 -43.43 6.26 16.05
N PRO A 72 -43.91 5.76 14.90
CA PRO A 72 -43.50 4.47 14.34
C PRO A 72 -42.06 4.55 13.82
N LEU A 73 -41.09 4.51 14.73
CA LEU A 73 -39.67 4.52 14.41
C LEU A 73 -39.09 3.10 14.42
N PRO A 74 -38.05 2.81 13.60
CA PRO A 74 -37.43 1.48 13.56
C PRO A 74 -37.03 0.95 14.94
N GLY A 75 -36.55 1.84 15.82
CA GLY A 75 -36.09 1.47 17.16
C GLY A 75 -37.18 0.99 18.08
N HIS A 76 -38.41 1.48 17.92
CA HIS A 76 -39.56 0.97 18.66
C HIS A 76 -39.78 -0.51 18.33
N ARG A 77 -39.79 -0.86 17.03
CA ARG A 77 -39.93 -2.25 16.59
C ARG A 77 -38.76 -3.11 17.06
N ILE A 78 -37.52 -2.69 16.84
CA ILE A 78 -36.33 -3.45 17.21
C ILE A 78 -36.29 -3.74 18.71
N TRP A 79 -36.51 -2.71 19.54
CA TRP A 79 -36.47 -2.85 20.99
C TRP A 79 -37.57 -3.78 21.50
N SER A 80 -38.79 -3.67 20.96
CA SER A 80 -39.93 -4.52 21.34
C SER A 80 -39.71 -6.01 21.09
N LEU A 81 -38.87 -6.35 20.11
CA LEU A 81 -38.57 -7.73 19.72
C LEU A 81 -37.38 -8.35 20.48
N PHE A 82 -36.67 -7.57 21.30
CA PHE A 82 -35.63 -8.08 22.19
C PHE A 82 -36.20 -8.87 23.36
N ASP A 83 -35.44 -9.85 23.84
CA ASP A 83 -35.81 -10.63 25.02
C ASP A 83 -35.91 -9.72 26.26
N GLN A 84 -36.95 -9.91 27.09
CA GLN A 84 -37.18 -9.08 28.28
C GLN A 84 -35.98 -9.02 29.25
N PRO A 85 -35.28 -10.13 29.57
CA PRO A 85 -34.05 -10.07 30.38
C PRO A 85 -32.93 -9.23 29.72
N ALA A 86 -32.84 -9.26 28.39
CA ALA A 86 -31.84 -8.48 27.66
C ALA A 86 -32.17 -6.98 27.67
N GLN A 87 -33.45 -6.61 27.56
CA GLN A 87 -33.89 -5.21 27.71
C GLN A 87 -33.51 -4.64 29.09
N GLU A 88 -33.74 -5.40 30.16
CA GLU A 88 -33.37 -5.02 31.53
C GLU A 88 -31.85 -4.88 31.70
N GLU A 89 -31.07 -5.86 31.23
CA GLU A 89 -29.60 -5.84 31.32
C GLU A 89 -29.02 -4.68 30.52
N LEU A 90 -29.43 -4.48 29.25
CA LEU A 90 -28.99 -3.36 28.40
C LEU A 90 -29.34 -2.01 29.03
N THR A 91 -30.54 -1.86 29.60
CA THR A 91 -30.95 -0.62 30.29
C THR A 91 -30.05 -0.33 31.48
N SER A 92 -29.71 -1.36 32.26
CA SER A 92 -28.83 -1.24 33.44
C SER A 92 -27.38 -0.88 33.07
N LEU A 93 -26.87 -1.44 31.96
CA LEU A 93 -25.50 -1.22 31.50
C LEU A 93 -25.29 0.20 30.95
N VAL A 94 -26.34 0.81 30.40
CA VAL A 94 -26.27 2.14 29.80
C VAL A 94 -26.51 3.27 30.79
N THR A 95 -27.25 3.02 31.88
CA THR A 95 -27.54 4.03 32.92
C THR A 95 -26.38 4.23 33.91
N ARG A 96 -25.41 3.32 33.99
CA ARG A 96 -24.23 3.45 34.85
C ARG A 96 -23.09 4.23 34.15
N GLU A 97 -22.27 4.94 34.92
CA GLU A 97 -20.99 5.47 34.45
C GLU A 97 -19.99 4.30 34.33
N VAL A 98 -19.57 3.98 33.11
CA VAL A 98 -18.98 2.66 32.79
C VAL A 98 -17.51 2.75 32.35
N ARG A 99 -16.67 1.90 32.95
CA ARG A 99 -15.29 1.54 32.54
C ARG A 99 -15.28 0.41 31.50
N GLY A 100 -14.17 0.24 30.76
CA GLY A 100 -14.07 -0.54 29.51
C GLY A 100 -14.64 -1.99 29.48
N ARG A 101 -14.74 -2.72 30.60
CA ARG A 101 -15.27 -4.10 30.62
C ARG A 101 -16.78 -4.17 30.32
N GLU A 102 -17.58 -3.20 30.78
CA GLU A 102 -19.04 -3.24 30.58
C GLU A 102 -19.45 -2.72 29.19
N ARG A 103 -18.58 -1.95 28.50
CA ARG A 103 -18.74 -1.60 27.07
C ARG A 103 -18.74 -2.86 26.20
N PHE A 104 -17.80 -3.76 26.44
CA PHE A 104 -17.70 -5.03 25.71
C PHE A 104 -18.92 -5.92 25.99
N ARG A 105 -19.39 -5.97 27.25
CA ARG A 105 -20.60 -6.70 27.62
C ARG A 105 -21.86 -6.16 26.92
N THR A 106 -22.01 -4.84 26.85
CA THR A 106 -23.11 -4.18 26.14
C THR A 106 -23.12 -4.59 24.66
N ALA A 107 -21.97 -4.51 24.00
CA ALA A 107 -21.82 -4.92 22.60
C ALA A 107 -22.13 -6.41 22.39
N GLN A 108 -21.70 -7.30 23.31
CA GLN A 108 -21.99 -8.73 23.21
C GLN A 108 -23.49 -9.04 23.26
N LEU A 109 -24.19 -8.48 24.26
CA LEU A 109 -25.65 -8.66 24.40
C LEU A 109 -26.40 -8.12 23.20
N LEU A 110 -26.00 -6.94 22.74
CA LEU A 110 -26.60 -6.30 21.57
C LEU A 110 -26.41 -7.16 20.31
N THR A 111 -25.22 -7.71 20.11
CA THR A 111 -24.92 -8.65 19.00
C THR A 111 -25.84 -9.87 19.04
N GLU A 112 -25.96 -10.48 20.21
CA GLU A 112 -26.79 -11.68 20.39
C GLU A 112 -28.25 -11.40 20.03
N GLN A 113 -28.80 -10.27 20.48
CA GLN A 113 -30.18 -9.88 20.20
C GLN A 113 -30.39 -9.53 18.72
N LEU A 114 -29.48 -8.76 18.10
CA LEU A 114 -29.57 -8.45 16.68
C LEU A 114 -29.45 -9.70 15.80
N ASN A 115 -28.60 -10.66 16.15
CA ASN A 115 -28.47 -11.92 15.41
C ASN A 115 -29.73 -12.79 15.51
N LYS A 116 -30.49 -12.71 16.61
CA LYS A 116 -31.82 -13.33 16.67
C LYS A 116 -32.81 -12.61 15.74
N LEU A 117 -32.77 -11.27 15.68
CA LEU A 117 -33.69 -10.48 14.86
C LEU A 117 -33.49 -10.67 13.35
N VAL A 118 -32.25 -10.86 12.87
CA VAL A 118 -32.03 -11.02 11.43
C VAL A 118 -32.77 -12.24 10.86
N HIS A 119 -33.00 -13.28 11.66
CA HIS A 119 -33.75 -14.45 11.21
C HIS A 119 -35.28 -14.33 11.34
N ARG A 120 -35.80 -13.22 11.87
CA ARG A 120 -37.25 -13.02 12.07
C ARG A 120 -37.95 -12.53 10.81
N ARG A 121 -39.07 -13.18 10.45
CA ARG A 121 -39.89 -12.78 9.30
C ARG A 121 -40.70 -11.51 9.54
N ASP A 122 -40.99 -11.21 10.80
CA ASP A 122 -41.83 -10.09 11.25
C ASP A 122 -41.03 -8.85 11.67
N LEU A 123 -39.74 -8.76 11.33
CA LEU A 123 -38.93 -7.57 11.65
C LEU A 123 -39.38 -6.34 10.83
N TYR A 124 -39.55 -6.52 9.52
CA TYR A 124 -39.88 -5.43 8.60
C TYR A 124 -41.35 -5.04 8.71
N ASP A 125 -41.59 -3.75 8.85
CA ASP A 125 -42.90 -3.12 8.88
C ASP A 125 -42.81 -1.86 8.00
N ALA A 126 -43.75 -1.67 7.07
CA ALA A 126 -43.65 -0.59 6.10
C ALA A 126 -43.77 0.80 6.77
N ASP A 127 -44.67 0.92 7.75
CA ASP A 127 -44.93 2.17 8.46
C ASP A 127 -43.72 2.59 9.31
N SER A 128 -43.02 1.63 9.91
CA SER A 128 -41.85 1.93 10.76
C SER A 128 -40.54 2.17 9.99
N TRP A 129 -40.51 1.97 8.66
CA TRP A 129 -39.30 2.05 7.82
C TRP A 129 -39.41 3.00 6.61
N GLU A 130 -40.37 3.95 6.64
CA GLU A 130 -40.72 4.83 5.52
C GLU A 130 -39.55 5.75 5.05
N ASP A 131 -38.69 6.20 5.98
CA ASP A 131 -37.56 7.12 5.72
C ASP A 131 -36.19 6.43 5.51
N ALA A 132 -36.14 5.10 5.43
CA ALA A 132 -34.88 4.38 5.34
C ALA A 132 -34.16 4.64 4.00
N THR A 133 -32.87 5.00 4.03
CA THR A 133 -32.08 5.16 2.79
C THR A 133 -31.80 3.79 2.14
N ILE A 134 -32.62 3.42 1.15
CA ILE A 134 -32.63 2.09 0.53
C ILE A 134 -31.48 1.93 -0.47
N ARG A 135 -30.51 1.07 -0.14
CA ARG A 135 -29.50 0.56 -1.10
C ARG A 135 -30.18 -0.29 -2.17
N SER A 136 -29.60 -0.35 -3.37
CA SER A 136 -30.11 -1.18 -4.48
C SER A 136 -30.35 -2.65 -4.08
N GLU A 137 -29.42 -3.26 -3.35
CA GLU A 137 -29.55 -4.64 -2.82
C GLU A 137 -30.76 -4.79 -1.88
N LEU A 138 -30.98 -3.83 -0.99
CA LEU A 138 -32.12 -3.86 -0.06
C LEU A 138 -33.45 -3.69 -0.80
N ARG A 139 -33.49 -2.84 -1.83
CA ARG A 139 -34.68 -2.65 -2.67
C ARG A 139 -35.10 -3.96 -3.35
N GLU A 140 -34.15 -4.65 -3.97
CA GLU A 140 -34.39 -5.93 -4.64
C GLU A 140 -34.95 -7.01 -3.69
N LEU A 141 -34.44 -7.05 -2.44
CA LEU A 141 -34.91 -7.98 -1.42
C LEU A 141 -36.24 -7.57 -0.77
N LEU A 142 -36.60 -6.29 -0.80
CA LEU A 142 -37.90 -5.79 -0.32
C LEU A 142 -39.00 -5.92 -1.37
N ASP A 143 -38.66 -5.85 -2.66
CA ASP A 143 -39.61 -6.04 -3.78
C ASP A 143 -40.15 -7.49 -3.84
N ARG A 144 -39.46 -8.43 -3.17
CA ARG A 144 -39.87 -9.83 -3.02
C ARG A 144 -40.59 -10.05 -1.69
N GLU A 145 -41.67 -10.84 -1.70
CA GLU A 145 -42.37 -11.22 -0.48
C GLU A 145 -41.44 -11.97 0.49
N ALA A 146 -41.55 -11.70 1.79
CA ALA A 146 -40.69 -12.30 2.82
C ALA A 146 -40.69 -13.84 2.79
N ASP A 147 -41.83 -14.44 2.43
CA ASP A 147 -41.99 -15.89 2.35
C ASP A 147 -41.34 -16.53 1.12
N SER A 148 -41.02 -15.73 0.11
CA SER A 148 -40.30 -16.15 -1.10
C SER A 148 -38.77 -16.08 -0.95
N LEU A 149 -38.27 -15.54 0.15
CA LEU A 149 -36.84 -15.44 0.46
C LEU A 149 -36.35 -16.70 1.16
N SER A 150 -35.16 -17.16 0.79
CA SER A 150 -34.42 -18.16 1.59
C SER A 150 -34.05 -17.59 2.96
N ASP A 151 -33.77 -18.45 3.94
CA ASP A 151 -33.43 -17.98 5.30
C ASP A 151 -32.17 -17.09 5.32
N LEU A 152 -31.23 -17.31 4.39
CA LEU A 152 -30.04 -16.47 4.21
C LEU A 152 -30.38 -15.11 3.57
N GLU A 153 -31.24 -15.09 2.54
CA GLU A 153 -31.70 -13.84 1.92
C GLU A 153 -32.54 -13.00 2.89
N LEU A 154 -33.39 -13.65 3.69
CA LEU A 154 -34.16 -13.00 4.75
C LEU A 154 -33.23 -12.37 5.79
N ALA A 155 -32.23 -13.12 6.25
CA ALA A 155 -31.26 -12.62 7.21
C ALA A 155 -30.43 -11.46 6.64
N ARG A 156 -30.04 -11.54 5.36
CA ARG A 156 -29.36 -10.44 4.66
C ARG A 156 -30.23 -9.20 4.55
N ARG A 157 -31.51 -9.35 4.17
CA ARG A 157 -32.49 -8.26 4.09
C ARG A 157 -32.64 -7.55 5.42
N ASN A 158 -32.86 -8.31 6.48
CA ASN A 158 -33.05 -7.78 7.83
C ASN A 158 -31.79 -7.11 8.38
N ARG A 159 -30.61 -7.65 8.07
CA ARG A 159 -29.33 -6.99 8.38
C ARG A 159 -29.23 -5.63 7.67
N LEU A 160 -29.53 -5.57 6.37
CA LEU A 160 -29.48 -4.34 5.59
C LEU A 160 -30.48 -3.28 6.09
N LEU A 161 -31.67 -3.70 6.54
CA LEU A 161 -32.65 -2.80 7.17
C LEU A 161 -32.10 -2.12 8.43
N LEU A 162 -31.36 -2.88 9.24
CA LEU A 162 -30.70 -2.36 10.44
C LEU A 162 -29.53 -1.45 10.08
N GLU A 163 -28.68 -1.83 9.11
CA GLU A 163 -27.57 -0.99 8.66
C GLU A 163 -28.03 0.33 8.03
N ALA A 164 -29.16 0.33 7.30
CA ALA A 164 -29.65 1.50 6.58
C ALA A 164 -30.07 2.64 7.52
N ASN A 165 -30.66 2.32 8.66
CA ASN A 165 -31.21 3.31 9.61
C ASN A 165 -30.22 3.75 10.68
N TYR A 166 -29.17 2.96 10.93
CA TYR A 166 -28.23 3.21 12.02
C TYR A 166 -26.78 3.31 11.55
N ARG A 167 -26.55 3.95 10.40
CA ARG A 167 -25.22 4.09 9.77
C ARG A 167 -24.19 4.78 10.67
N ASP A 168 -24.62 5.70 11.54
CA ASP A 168 -23.73 6.41 12.46
C ASP A 168 -23.27 5.51 13.62
N GLN A 169 -24.00 4.43 13.92
CA GLN A 169 -23.72 3.54 15.05
C GLN A 169 -23.22 2.15 14.64
N LEU A 170 -23.57 1.67 13.45
CA LEU A 170 -23.17 0.37 12.89
C LEU A 170 -22.16 0.54 11.75
N GLN A 171 -21.13 -0.30 11.73
CA GLN A 171 -20.27 -0.44 10.56
C GLN A 171 -20.99 -1.25 9.48
N SER A 172 -21.02 -0.74 8.26
CA SER A 172 -21.56 -1.49 7.13
C SER A 172 -20.58 -2.57 6.68
N ARG A 173 -21.09 -3.75 6.34
CA ARG A 173 -20.30 -4.87 5.81
C ARG A 173 -20.58 -5.10 4.33
N PRO A 174 -19.58 -5.60 3.58
CA PRO A 174 -19.82 -6.07 2.22
C PRO A 174 -20.86 -7.20 2.20
N ARG A 175 -21.42 -7.46 1.01
CA ARG A 175 -22.44 -8.49 0.78
C ARG A 175 -21.98 -9.90 1.12
N GLU A 176 -20.72 -10.17 0.81
CA GLU A 176 -20.10 -11.48 0.92
C GLU A 176 -18.93 -11.39 1.90
N SER A 177 -18.75 -12.46 2.67
CA SER A 177 -17.55 -12.72 3.46
C SER A 177 -16.83 -13.93 2.88
N ILE A 178 -15.52 -13.95 3.05
CA ILE A 178 -14.69 -14.99 2.47
C ILE A 178 -14.11 -15.86 3.56
N ILE A 179 -14.33 -17.16 3.43
CA ILE A 179 -13.77 -18.18 4.31
C ILE A 179 -12.70 -18.93 3.56
N ILE A 180 -11.47 -18.92 4.09
CA ILE A 180 -10.37 -19.72 3.57
C ILE A 180 -10.64 -21.17 3.95
N THR A 181 -10.56 -22.06 2.97
CA THR A 181 -10.79 -23.49 3.12
C THR A 181 -9.55 -24.29 2.75
N TYR A 182 -9.30 -25.39 3.44
CA TYR A 182 -8.30 -26.37 3.05
C TYR A 182 -8.86 -27.77 3.24
N ALA A 183 -8.92 -28.53 2.14
CA ALA A 183 -9.49 -29.88 2.14
C ALA A 183 -10.89 -29.95 2.79
N MET A 184 -11.76 -28.99 2.44
CA MET A 184 -13.12 -28.79 2.97
C MET A 184 -13.22 -28.30 4.43
N LEU A 185 -12.10 -28.06 5.11
CA LEU A 185 -12.08 -27.50 6.46
C LEU A 185 -11.99 -25.97 6.42
N ASP A 186 -12.78 -25.31 7.27
CA ASP A 186 -12.77 -23.86 7.41
C ASP A 186 -11.58 -23.42 8.26
N MET A 187 -10.64 -22.71 7.64
CA MET A 187 -9.38 -22.29 8.25
C MET A 187 -9.49 -20.91 8.91
N THR A 188 -10.46 -20.09 8.47
CA THR A 188 -10.69 -18.75 8.99
C THR A 188 -12.17 -18.51 9.29
N PRO A 189 -12.50 -17.62 10.25
CA PRO A 189 -13.83 -17.03 10.28
C PRO A 189 -14.08 -16.22 9.00
N GLY A 190 -15.34 -15.90 8.71
CA GLY A 190 -15.74 -15.08 7.54
C GLY A 190 -15.02 -13.74 7.53
N LEU A 191 -14.10 -13.55 6.59
CA LEU A 191 -13.35 -12.31 6.42
C LEU A 191 -14.21 -11.30 5.67
N PRO A 192 -14.26 -10.03 6.12
CA PRO A 192 -15.10 -8.98 5.52
C PRO A 192 -14.43 -8.41 4.26
N LEU A 193 -14.14 -9.27 3.29
CA LEU A 193 -13.50 -8.95 2.02
C LEU A 193 -14.47 -9.24 0.89
N THR A 194 -14.58 -8.31 -0.05
CA THR A 194 -15.29 -8.57 -1.31
C THR A 194 -14.50 -9.54 -2.18
N LYS A 195 -15.18 -10.17 -3.14
CA LYS A 195 -14.52 -11.04 -4.13
C LYS A 195 -13.37 -10.34 -4.85
N SER A 196 -13.57 -9.12 -5.34
CA SER A 196 -12.52 -8.35 -6.03
C SER A 196 -11.32 -8.09 -5.12
N GLN A 197 -11.56 -7.74 -3.85
CA GLN A 197 -10.50 -7.58 -2.86
C GLN A 197 -9.74 -8.89 -2.60
N MET A 198 -10.40 -10.04 -2.58
CA MET A 198 -9.72 -11.32 -2.40
C MET A 198 -8.98 -11.75 -3.66
N ASP A 199 -9.58 -11.61 -4.84
CA ASP A 199 -8.94 -11.95 -6.11
C ASP A 199 -7.68 -11.08 -6.29
N SER A 200 -7.76 -9.77 -6.01
CA SER A 200 -6.59 -8.88 -6.01
C SER A 200 -5.55 -9.24 -4.93
N LEU A 201 -5.95 -9.63 -3.72
CA LEU A 201 -5.01 -10.11 -2.70
C LEU A 201 -4.32 -11.41 -3.12
N ILE A 202 -5.05 -12.35 -3.73
CA ILE A 202 -4.48 -13.61 -4.22
C ILE A 202 -3.51 -13.31 -5.37
N GLU A 203 -3.91 -12.49 -6.34
CA GLU A 203 -3.07 -12.12 -7.48
C GLU A 203 -1.81 -11.36 -7.07
N ARG A 204 -1.95 -10.32 -6.23
CA ARG A 204 -0.84 -9.43 -5.86
C ARG A 204 0.06 -10.04 -4.80
N VAL A 205 -0.52 -10.69 -3.78
CA VAL A 205 0.23 -11.16 -2.60
C VAL A 205 0.49 -12.66 -2.67
N ALA A 206 -0.54 -13.49 -2.79
CA ALA A 206 -0.38 -14.94 -2.67
C ALA A 206 0.41 -15.54 -3.84
N LEU A 207 0.09 -15.17 -5.09
CA LEU A 207 0.82 -15.64 -6.27
C LEU A 207 2.27 -15.14 -6.24
N THR A 208 2.50 -13.88 -5.92
CA THR A 208 3.85 -13.31 -5.78
C THR A 208 4.65 -14.05 -4.70
N LEU A 209 4.09 -14.27 -3.51
CA LEU A 209 4.75 -14.99 -2.42
C LEU A 209 5.08 -16.43 -2.84
N LEU A 210 4.13 -17.12 -3.46
CA LEU A 210 4.31 -18.48 -3.95
C LEU A 210 5.40 -18.55 -5.01
N MET A 211 5.40 -17.64 -6.00
CA MET A 211 6.44 -17.54 -7.01
C MET A 211 7.80 -17.22 -6.37
N ASN A 212 7.86 -16.34 -5.38
CA ASN A 212 9.09 -16.03 -4.66
C ASN A 212 9.64 -17.20 -3.86
N LEU A 213 8.77 -18.02 -3.27
CA LEU A 213 9.19 -19.26 -2.65
C LEU A 213 9.85 -20.20 -3.66
N LEU A 214 9.41 -20.20 -4.92
CA LEU A 214 10.05 -20.95 -6.00
C LEU A 214 11.43 -20.39 -6.40
N LEU A 215 11.65 -19.07 -6.33
CA LEU A 215 12.98 -18.46 -6.46
C LEU A 215 13.87 -18.74 -5.24
N GLY A 216 13.27 -19.24 -4.17
CA GLY A 216 13.94 -19.50 -2.91
C GLY A 216 15.14 -20.43 -3.08
N TRP A 217 16.05 -20.28 -2.12
CA TRP A 217 17.32 -21.00 -2.01
C TRP A 217 17.20 -22.51 -2.22
N VAL A 218 16.10 -23.12 -1.77
CA VAL A 218 15.89 -24.56 -1.83
C VAL A 218 15.83 -25.08 -3.27
N ALA A 219 15.01 -24.47 -4.13
CA ALA A 219 14.86 -24.90 -5.51
C ALA A 219 16.15 -24.68 -6.32
N LEU A 220 16.82 -23.55 -6.08
CA LEU A 220 18.09 -23.23 -6.71
C LEU A 220 19.21 -24.21 -6.30
N ILE A 221 19.36 -24.46 -5.00
CA ILE A 221 20.39 -25.39 -4.47
C ILE A 221 20.12 -26.81 -4.98
N ALA A 222 18.87 -27.27 -4.98
CA ALA A 222 18.50 -28.57 -5.53
C ALA A 222 18.86 -28.66 -7.03
N GLY A 223 18.55 -27.63 -7.81
CA GLY A 223 18.93 -27.55 -9.23
C GLY A 223 20.44 -27.61 -9.45
N ILE A 224 21.23 -26.85 -8.69
CA ILE A 224 22.69 -26.84 -8.77
C ILE A 224 23.27 -28.18 -8.34
N LEU A 225 22.79 -28.78 -7.25
CA LEU A 225 23.29 -30.06 -6.75
C LEU A 225 23.16 -31.17 -7.81
N VAL A 226 22.04 -31.18 -8.53
CA VAL A 226 21.77 -32.18 -9.56
C VAL A 226 22.57 -31.95 -10.84
N THR A 227 22.88 -30.70 -11.17
CA THR A 227 23.54 -30.33 -12.44
C THR A 227 25.06 -30.14 -12.30
N ALA A 228 25.57 -29.93 -11.09
CA ALA A 228 26.99 -29.72 -10.82
C ALA A 228 27.92 -30.85 -11.32
N PRO A 229 27.53 -32.15 -11.32
CA PRO A 229 28.39 -33.22 -11.82
C PRO A 229 28.60 -33.21 -13.34
N ILE A 230 27.72 -32.55 -14.12
CA ILE A 230 27.69 -32.63 -15.59
C ILE A 230 29.03 -32.18 -16.21
N ILE A 231 29.61 -31.08 -15.72
CA ILE A 231 30.86 -30.54 -16.27
C ILE A 231 32.09 -31.30 -15.79
N PRO A 232 32.30 -31.59 -14.49
CA PRO A 232 33.42 -32.40 -14.03
C PRO A 232 33.48 -33.80 -14.67
N GLN A 233 32.32 -34.47 -14.89
CA GLN A 233 32.27 -35.79 -15.51
C GLN A 233 32.75 -35.80 -16.98
N MET A 234 32.62 -34.67 -17.67
CA MET A 234 33.12 -34.50 -19.04
C MET A 234 34.66 -34.63 -19.12
N PHE A 235 35.37 -34.35 -18.02
CA PHE A 235 36.83 -34.43 -17.94
C PHE A 235 37.35 -35.77 -17.40
N GLN A 236 36.46 -36.75 -17.14
CA GLN A 236 36.88 -38.08 -16.72
C GLN A 236 37.47 -38.88 -17.90
N PRO A 237 38.57 -39.64 -17.70
CA PRO A 237 39.20 -40.42 -18.75
C PRO A 237 38.23 -41.49 -19.30
N GLY A 238 38.01 -41.47 -20.63
CA GLY A 238 37.10 -42.38 -21.35
C GLY A 238 35.95 -41.69 -22.09
N SER A 239 35.33 -40.65 -21.52
CA SER A 239 34.26 -39.88 -22.17
C SER A 239 34.80 -38.82 -23.14
N LEU A 240 35.92 -38.19 -22.77
CA LEU A 240 36.57 -37.13 -23.55
C LEU A 240 37.12 -37.65 -24.90
N HIS A 241 37.72 -38.84 -24.94
CA HIS A 241 38.30 -39.43 -26.15
C HIS A 241 37.25 -39.83 -27.20
N LEU A 242 36.03 -40.20 -26.78
CA LEU A 242 34.92 -40.50 -27.70
C LEU A 242 34.35 -39.23 -28.33
N LEU A 243 34.25 -38.13 -27.57
CA LEU A 243 33.72 -36.85 -28.03
C LEU A 243 34.70 -36.08 -28.94
N LEU A 244 36.02 -36.22 -28.72
CA LEU A 244 37.08 -35.57 -29.51
C LEU A 244 37.44 -36.29 -30.82
N SER A 245 36.81 -37.43 -31.14
CA SER A 245 37.00 -38.13 -32.42
C SER A 245 36.46 -37.35 -33.64
N LYS A 246 35.71 -36.26 -33.40
CA LYS A 246 35.20 -35.33 -34.41
C LYS A 246 35.79 -33.94 -34.21
N PRO A 247 36.05 -33.16 -35.28
CA PRO A 247 36.56 -31.79 -35.18
C PRO A 247 35.47 -30.85 -34.62
N VAL A 248 35.38 -30.76 -33.30
CA VAL A 248 34.43 -29.92 -32.58
C VAL A 248 35.22 -28.93 -31.71
N SER A 249 34.93 -27.64 -31.83
CA SER A 249 35.56 -26.61 -30.97
C SER A 249 35.27 -26.86 -29.49
N ARG A 250 36.32 -26.81 -28.65
CA ARG A 250 36.26 -27.14 -27.21
C ARG A 250 35.36 -26.18 -26.43
N SER A 251 35.42 -24.90 -26.76
CA SER A 251 34.55 -23.85 -26.21
C SER A 251 33.06 -24.11 -26.53
N LEU A 252 32.75 -24.48 -27.78
CA LEU A 252 31.38 -24.75 -28.19
C LEU A 252 30.85 -26.07 -27.60
N LEU A 253 31.72 -27.05 -27.39
CA LEU A 253 31.39 -28.28 -26.65
C LEU A 253 31.01 -27.97 -25.20
N TYR A 254 31.79 -27.11 -24.52
CA TYR A 254 31.47 -26.64 -23.16
C TYR A 254 30.11 -25.92 -23.12
N VAL A 255 29.88 -24.94 -24.01
CA VAL A 255 28.61 -24.21 -24.07
C VAL A 255 27.43 -25.15 -24.32
N THR A 256 27.58 -26.12 -25.23
CA THR A 256 26.52 -27.09 -25.53
C THR A 256 26.19 -27.96 -24.30
N ARG A 257 27.19 -28.32 -23.48
CA ARG A 257 26.98 -29.07 -22.24
C ARG A 257 26.33 -28.24 -21.15
N VAL A 258 26.72 -26.97 -21.02
CA VAL A 258 26.04 -26.02 -20.12
C VAL A 258 24.56 -25.89 -20.52
N LEU A 259 24.26 -25.72 -21.81
CA LEU A 259 22.88 -25.70 -22.30
C LEU A 259 22.12 -27.00 -22.02
N GLY A 260 22.80 -28.15 -22.09
CA GLY A 260 22.23 -29.45 -21.69
C GLY A 260 21.84 -29.52 -20.21
N GLY A 261 22.62 -28.90 -19.31
CA GLY A 261 22.26 -28.78 -17.90
C GLY A 261 21.02 -27.91 -17.67
N CYS A 262 20.85 -26.85 -18.46
CA CYS A 262 19.67 -25.99 -18.41
C CYS A 262 18.39 -26.71 -18.85
N ALA A 263 18.47 -27.67 -19.79
CA ALA A 263 17.33 -28.43 -20.26
C ALA A 263 16.63 -29.22 -19.14
N PHE A 264 17.41 -29.82 -18.24
CA PHE A 264 16.90 -30.55 -17.08
C PHE A 264 16.05 -29.66 -16.18
N VAL A 265 16.58 -28.48 -15.83
CA VAL A 265 15.89 -27.52 -14.95
C VAL A 265 14.68 -26.91 -15.64
N PHE A 266 14.75 -26.66 -16.95
CA PHE A 266 13.62 -26.16 -17.73
C PHE A 266 12.40 -27.09 -17.65
N VAL A 267 12.59 -28.41 -17.71
CA VAL A 267 11.48 -29.39 -17.56
C VAL A 267 10.87 -29.31 -16.17
N CYS A 268 11.69 -29.30 -15.12
CA CYS A 268 11.23 -29.22 -13.72
C CYS A 268 10.44 -27.92 -13.46
N VAL A 269 10.99 -26.77 -13.86
CA VAL A 269 10.36 -25.46 -13.68
C VAL A 269 9.06 -25.37 -14.46
N THR A 270 9.04 -25.83 -15.72
CA THR A 270 7.81 -25.82 -16.54
C THR A 270 6.72 -26.67 -15.89
N TYR A 271 7.06 -27.87 -15.42
CA TYR A 271 6.09 -28.76 -14.77
C TYR A 271 5.51 -28.13 -13.49
N LEU A 272 6.36 -27.52 -12.66
CA LEU A 272 5.94 -26.85 -11.43
C LEU A 272 5.07 -25.62 -11.70
N VAL A 273 5.50 -24.73 -12.59
CA VAL A 273 4.78 -23.47 -12.88
C VAL A 273 3.45 -23.73 -13.59
N VAL A 274 3.41 -24.65 -14.56
CA VAL A 274 2.15 -25.03 -15.22
C VAL A 274 1.20 -25.72 -14.24
N GLY A 275 1.71 -26.56 -13.35
CA GLY A 275 0.90 -27.19 -12.29
C GLY A 275 0.27 -26.15 -11.37
N LEU A 276 1.04 -25.16 -10.92
CA LEU A 276 0.51 -24.06 -10.10
C LEU A 276 -0.48 -23.17 -10.86
N TRP A 277 -0.24 -22.91 -12.14
CA TRP A 277 -1.16 -22.16 -13.00
C TRP A 277 -2.51 -22.87 -13.16
N ILE A 278 -2.50 -24.20 -13.33
CA ILE A 278 -3.74 -25.00 -13.37
C ILE A 278 -4.47 -24.97 -12.03
N ILE A 279 -3.75 -25.12 -10.91
CA ILE A 279 -4.35 -25.02 -9.57
C ILE A 279 -4.96 -23.62 -9.38
N ALA A 280 -4.25 -22.57 -9.79
CA ALA A 280 -4.74 -21.19 -9.68
C ALA A 280 -6.04 -20.98 -10.47
N GLY A 281 -6.06 -21.41 -11.73
CA GLY A 281 -7.21 -21.29 -12.61
C GLY A 281 -8.43 -22.11 -12.17
N TRP A 282 -8.23 -23.37 -11.76
CA TRP A 282 -9.35 -24.23 -11.35
C TRP A 282 -9.88 -23.92 -9.95
N ARG A 283 -9.02 -23.52 -9.03
CA ARG A 283 -9.39 -23.41 -7.61
C ARG A 283 -9.77 -22.00 -7.20
N PHE A 284 -9.14 -20.99 -7.79
CA PHE A 284 -9.42 -19.58 -7.49
C PHE A 284 -10.10 -18.85 -8.66
N GLY A 285 -10.22 -19.48 -9.84
CA GLY A 285 -10.77 -18.83 -11.03
C GLY A 285 -9.80 -17.85 -11.72
N ILE A 286 -8.55 -17.79 -11.25
CA ILE A 286 -7.55 -16.81 -11.67
C ILE A 286 -6.66 -17.42 -12.76
N TRP A 287 -6.82 -16.96 -14.00
CA TRP A 287 -6.04 -17.41 -15.16
C TRP A 287 -4.97 -16.38 -15.56
N ASN A 288 -4.05 -16.08 -14.64
CA ASN A 288 -3.00 -15.11 -14.89
C ASN A 288 -1.91 -15.68 -15.82
N GLN A 289 -1.81 -15.13 -17.04
CA GLN A 289 -0.80 -15.54 -18.04
C GLN A 289 0.64 -15.14 -17.65
N GLY A 290 0.78 -14.16 -16.76
CA GLY A 290 2.05 -13.72 -16.18
C GLY A 290 2.84 -14.85 -15.52
N MET A 291 2.15 -15.82 -14.88
CA MET A 291 2.79 -16.99 -14.28
C MET A 291 3.61 -17.79 -15.29
N LEU A 292 3.06 -18.02 -16.49
CA LEU A 292 3.76 -18.77 -17.55
C LEU A 292 4.95 -17.97 -18.11
N LYS A 293 4.84 -16.64 -18.17
CA LYS A 293 5.96 -15.75 -18.55
C LYS A 293 7.10 -15.76 -17.52
N CYS A 294 6.88 -16.25 -16.30
CA CYS A 294 7.93 -16.38 -15.28
C CYS A 294 8.87 -17.58 -15.53
N ILE A 295 8.46 -18.59 -16.32
CA ILE A 295 9.30 -19.77 -16.66
C ILE A 295 10.70 -19.37 -17.18
N PRO A 296 10.84 -18.49 -18.19
CA PRO A 296 12.16 -18.03 -18.63
C PRO A 296 12.93 -17.27 -17.56
N VAL A 297 12.26 -16.54 -16.66
CA VAL A 297 12.92 -15.81 -15.56
C VAL A 297 13.52 -16.78 -14.54
N PHE A 298 12.79 -17.83 -14.18
CA PHE A 298 13.31 -18.92 -13.33
C PHE A 298 14.50 -19.64 -13.96
N LEU A 299 14.41 -19.98 -15.25
CA LEU A 299 15.52 -20.60 -15.97
C LEU A 299 16.73 -19.66 -16.01
N PHE A 300 16.50 -18.37 -16.25
CA PHE A 300 17.55 -17.35 -16.28
C PHE A 300 18.25 -17.20 -14.92
N LEU A 301 17.48 -17.15 -13.82
CA LEU A 301 18.01 -17.16 -12.46
C LEU A 301 18.92 -18.37 -12.23
N PHE A 302 18.47 -19.57 -12.61
CA PHE A 302 19.28 -20.78 -12.50
C PHE A 302 20.58 -20.66 -13.33
N VAL A 303 20.50 -20.16 -14.56
CA VAL A 303 21.66 -20.01 -15.46
C VAL A 303 22.72 -19.11 -14.84
N ILE A 304 22.35 -17.99 -14.18
CA ILE A 304 23.31 -17.07 -13.51
C ILE A 304 24.22 -17.83 -12.55
N TYR A 305 23.66 -18.72 -11.74
CA TYR A 305 24.44 -19.52 -10.79
C TYR A 305 25.09 -20.73 -11.44
N TYR A 306 24.43 -21.35 -12.41
CA TYR A 306 24.94 -22.53 -13.07
C TYR A 306 26.20 -22.25 -13.90
N VAL A 307 26.33 -21.08 -14.53
CA VAL A 307 27.56 -20.72 -15.26
C VAL A 307 28.77 -20.58 -14.32
N VAL A 308 28.55 -20.11 -13.08
CA VAL A 308 29.58 -20.06 -12.04
C VAL A 308 29.96 -21.48 -11.59
N SER A 309 28.97 -22.33 -11.33
CA SER A 309 29.17 -23.74 -10.99
C SER A 309 29.93 -24.49 -12.10
N ALA A 310 29.55 -24.26 -13.35
CA ALA A 310 30.19 -24.86 -14.52
C ALA A 310 31.63 -24.39 -14.70
N LEU A 311 31.93 -23.10 -14.47
CA LEU A 311 33.31 -22.59 -14.52
C LEU A 311 34.18 -23.24 -13.44
N ILE A 312 33.72 -23.25 -12.19
CA ILE A 312 34.45 -23.87 -11.07
C ILE A 312 34.64 -25.36 -11.30
N GLY A 313 33.60 -26.05 -11.77
CA GLY A 313 33.65 -27.46 -12.14
C GLY A 313 34.64 -27.75 -13.27
N ALA A 314 34.82 -26.82 -14.21
CA ALA A 314 35.82 -26.94 -15.27
C ALA A 314 37.25 -26.73 -14.75
N ILE A 315 37.46 -25.75 -13.86
CA ILE A 315 38.79 -25.44 -13.30
C ILE A 315 39.24 -26.53 -12.32
N TRP A 316 38.38 -26.94 -11.38
CA TRP A 316 38.75 -27.84 -10.27
C TRP A 316 38.42 -29.30 -10.55
N ARG A 317 37.68 -29.61 -11.63
CA ARG A 317 37.27 -30.97 -12.04
C ARG A 317 36.60 -31.76 -10.91
N ASN A 318 35.93 -31.07 -9.98
CA ASN A 318 35.28 -31.64 -8.81
C ASN A 318 33.88 -31.03 -8.60
N ALA A 319 32.87 -31.89 -8.60
CA ALA A 319 31.47 -31.49 -8.45
C ALA A 319 31.17 -30.91 -7.05
N VAL A 320 31.79 -31.44 -6.00
CA VAL A 320 31.55 -30.97 -4.62
C VAL A 320 32.05 -29.54 -4.46
N VAL A 321 33.24 -29.24 -4.98
CA VAL A 321 33.81 -27.88 -4.93
C VAL A 321 32.95 -26.90 -5.75
N ALA A 322 32.48 -27.33 -6.93
CA ALA A 322 31.58 -26.54 -7.75
C ALA A 322 30.29 -26.17 -6.98
N VAL A 323 29.67 -27.11 -6.27
CA VAL A 323 28.48 -26.85 -5.45
C VAL A 323 28.81 -25.86 -4.32
N VAL A 324 29.83 -26.15 -3.51
CA VAL A 324 30.16 -25.34 -2.31
C VAL A 324 30.49 -23.90 -2.68
N LEU A 325 31.32 -23.67 -3.71
CA LEU A 325 31.69 -22.33 -4.13
C LEU A 325 30.54 -21.57 -4.81
N THR A 326 29.63 -22.27 -5.49
CA THR A 326 28.42 -21.63 -6.05
C THR A 326 27.47 -21.20 -4.93
N ILE A 327 27.33 -22.02 -3.88
CA ILE A 327 26.57 -21.65 -2.68
C ILE A 327 27.19 -20.42 -2.01
N ALA A 328 28.52 -20.40 -1.82
CA ALA A 328 29.23 -19.26 -1.25
C ALA A 328 29.03 -17.98 -2.09
N PHE A 329 29.10 -18.08 -3.42
CA PHE A 329 28.82 -16.98 -4.33
C PHE A 329 27.38 -16.46 -4.20
N SER A 330 26.42 -17.36 -4.03
CA SER A 330 25.02 -17.00 -3.82
C SER A 330 24.83 -16.25 -2.49
N PHE A 331 25.43 -16.71 -1.40
CA PHE A 331 25.44 -15.99 -0.13
C PHE A 331 26.05 -14.59 -0.24
N LEU A 332 27.14 -14.43 -1.01
CA LEU A 332 27.76 -13.13 -1.24
C LEU A 332 26.82 -12.15 -1.99
N CYS A 333 26.17 -12.62 -3.07
CA CYS A 333 25.21 -11.79 -3.82
C CYS A 333 24.03 -11.38 -2.92
N ASN A 334 23.52 -12.30 -2.10
CA ASN A 334 22.45 -11.98 -1.18
C ASN A 334 22.89 -11.04 -0.06
N ALA A 335 24.09 -11.23 0.50
CA ALA A 335 24.65 -10.33 1.50
C ALA A 335 24.73 -8.89 0.96
N LEU A 336 25.19 -8.70 -0.27
CA LEU A 336 25.22 -7.38 -0.93
C LEU A 336 23.80 -6.79 -1.10
N ASN A 337 22.84 -7.59 -1.58
CA ASN A 337 21.45 -7.16 -1.74
C ASN A 337 20.80 -6.80 -0.40
N THR A 338 21.00 -7.63 0.63
CA THR A 338 20.51 -7.37 1.99
C THR A 338 21.18 -6.14 2.60
N SER A 339 22.49 -5.94 2.41
CA SER A 339 23.18 -4.73 2.87
C SER A 339 22.63 -3.47 2.20
N LYS A 340 22.38 -3.50 0.89
CA LYS A 340 21.72 -2.40 0.16
C LYS A 340 20.33 -2.14 0.73
N GLY A 341 19.49 -3.17 0.84
CA GLY A 341 18.13 -3.05 1.37
C GLY A 341 18.09 -2.53 2.81
N ILE A 342 19.00 -2.97 3.68
CA ILE A 342 19.12 -2.46 5.05
C ILE A 342 19.49 -0.97 5.03
N ILE A 343 20.49 -0.57 4.24
CA ILE A 343 20.89 0.84 4.19
C ILE A 343 19.77 1.71 3.64
N GLU A 344 19.12 1.27 2.56
CA GLU A 344 17.98 1.95 1.97
C GLU A 344 16.85 2.09 2.99
N SER A 345 16.35 0.99 3.55
CA SER A 345 15.18 1.00 4.42
C SER A 345 15.41 1.61 5.80
N PHE A 346 16.65 1.68 6.32
CA PHE A 346 16.92 2.28 7.63
C PHE A 346 17.53 3.67 7.58
N PHE A 347 18.24 4.03 6.50
CA PHE A 347 19.02 5.28 6.44
C PHE A 347 18.68 6.18 5.26
N VAL A 348 18.28 5.64 4.11
CA VAL A 348 17.97 6.48 2.93
C VAL A 348 16.48 6.80 2.87
N GLU A 349 15.63 5.77 2.83
CA GLU A 349 14.19 5.88 2.68
C GLU A 349 13.53 6.65 3.83
N PRO A 350 13.82 6.36 5.12
CA PRO A 350 13.13 7.04 6.22
C PRO A 350 13.49 8.52 6.35
N LEU A 351 14.64 8.94 5.79
CA LEU A 351 15.11 10.32 5.81
C LEU A 351 14.63 11.13 4.59
N ARG A 352 13.97 10.50 3.61
CA ARG A 352 13.49 11.20 2.41
C ARG A 352 12.45 12.24 2.78
N ILE A 353 12.60 13.45 2.27
CA ILE A 353 11.67 14.56 2.48
C ILE A 353 10.44 14.37 1.59
N VAL A 354 9.26 14.23 2.21
CA VAL A 354 7.97 14.03 1.53
C VAL A 354 7.06 15.24 1.56
N ASN A 355 7.35 16.22 2.43
CA ASN A 355 6.61 17.46 2.49
C ASN A 355 7.53 18.63 2.83
N LEU A 356 7.19 19.81 2.32
CA LEU A 356 7.93 21.06 2.51
C LEU A 356 6.96 22.16 2.91
N VAL A 357 7.33 22.92 3.95
CA VAL A 357 6.51 24.00 4.49
C VAL A 357 7.40 25.22 4.71
N GLU A 358 6.94 26.37 4.23
CA GLU A 358 7.57 27.66 4.49
C GLU A 358 7.07 28.22 5.82
N ALA A 359 7.95 28.33 6.80
CA ALA A 359 7.66 28.93 8.11
C ALA A 359 8.41 30.26 8.22
N GLY A 360 7.82 31.34 7.72
CA GLY A 360 8.47 32.66 7.70
C GLY A 360 9.77 32.62 6.88
N ASP A 361 10.91 32.91 7.51
CA ASP A 361 12.25 32.83 6.89
C ASP A 361 12.88 31.43 6.91
N LYS A 362 12.24 30.44 7.55
CA LYS A 362 12.78 29.08 7.71
C LYS A 362 12.10 28.10 6.78
N LEU A 363 12.93 27.26 6.15
CA LEU A 363 12.47 26.10 5.40
C LEU A 363 12.29 24.91 6.35
N ILE A 364 11.06 24.41 6.42
CA ILE A 364 10.70 23.23 7.18
C ILE A 364 10.46 22.06 6.23
N ALA A 365 10.98 20.89 6.57
CA ALA A 365 10.81 19.67 5.82
C ALA A 365 10.22 18.57 6.71
N VAL A 366 9.50 17.63 6.12
CA VAL A 366 9.00 16.42 6.80
C VAL A 366 9.54 15.20 6.08
N ASP A 367 10.11 14.26 6.83
CA ASP A 367 10.59 13.00 6.26
C ASP A 367 9.49 11.91 6.19
N GLU A 368 9.76 10.79 5.52
CA GLU A 368 8.84 9.62 5.43
C GLU A 368 8.41 9.06 6.80
N ARG A 369 9.16 9.33 7.88
CA ARG A 369 8.79 8.93 9.24
C ARG A 369 7.82 9.93 9.90
N GLY A 370 7.52 11.04 9.23
CA GLY A 370 6.74 12.14 9.79
C GLY A 370 7.53 12.98 10.80
N VAL A 371 8.86 12.96 10.77
CA VAL A 371 9.71 13.83 11.60
C VAL A 371 9.90 15.15 10.89
N THR A 372 9.61 16.24 11.60
CA THR A 372 9.80 17.61 11.11
C THR A 372 11.25 18.05 11.30
N LYS A 373 11.78 18.75 10.32
CA LYS A 373 13.18 19.19 10.25
C LYS A 373 13.25 20.66 9.84
N GLN A 374 14.20 21.40 10.40
CA GLN A 374 14.51 22.77 10.00
C GLN A 374 15.87 22.81 9.32
N TRP A 375 15.98 23.57 8.22
CA TRP A 375 17.28 23.81 7.59
C TRP A 375 18.18 24.68 8.48
N ASN A 376 19.41 24.24 8.71
CA ASN A 376 20.45 25.00 9.39
C ASN A 376 21.53 25.45 8.38
N GLU A 377 21.63 26.77 8.16
CA GLU A 377 22.58 27.35 7.21
C GLU A 377 24.04 27.21 7.64
N GLU A 378 24.34 27.29 8.94
CA GLU A 378 25.71 27.21 9.46
C GLU A 378 26.27 25.80 9.34
N ARG A 379 25.47 24.79 9.72
CA ARG A 379 25.85 23.38 9.64
C ARG A 379 25.72 22.81 8.23
N ARG A 380 24.94 23.47 7.37
CA ARG A 380 24.47 22.98 6.07
C ARG A 380 23.87 21.59 6.22
N ASP A 381 22.91 21.46 7.13
CA ASP A 381 22.23 20.20 7.42
C ASP A 381 20.83 20.44 7.99
N TRP A 382 20.04 19.38 8.12
CA TRP A 382 18.70 19.39 8.69
C TRP A 382 18.75 19.08 10.20
N ASP A 383 18.32 20.02 11.02
CA ASP A 383 18.14 19.79 12.45
C ASP A 383 16.72 19.26 12.73
N ASP A 384 16.62 18.16 13.47
CA ASP A 384 15.33 17.60 13.89
C ASP A 384 14.65 18.55 14.88
N ILE A 385 13.42 18.94 14.57
CA ILE A 385 12.56 19.78 15.41
C ILE A 385 11.21 19.08 15.60
N PHE A 386 10.32 19.62 16.45
CA PHE A 386 8.99 19.05 16.61
C PHE A 386 9.02 17.55 17.00
N LEU A 387 10.02 17.15 17.79
CA LEU A 387 10.34 15.74 18.02
C LEU A 387 9.21 14.97 18.72
N ASN A 388 8.97 13.76 18.25
CA ASN A 388 8.01 12.83 18.85
C ASN A 388 8.61 12.16 20.09
N ASN A 389 8.19 12.56 21.30
CA ASN A 389 8.44 11.78 22.51
C ASN A 389 7.54 10.52 22.49
N GLY A 390 8.05 9.43 21.91
CA GLY A 390 7.41 8.12 21.87
C GLY A 390 8.26 7.10 21.13
N PRO A 391 8.08 5.79 21.38
CA PRO A 391 8.86 4.78 20.69
C PRO A 391 8.69 4.93 19.16
N PRO A 392 9.76 4.79 18.37
CA PRO A 392 9.69 4.84 16.92
C PRO A 392 8.85 3.66 16.42
N GLY A 393 7.63 3.94 15.94
CA GLY A 393 6.78 2.95 15.29
C GLY A 393 5.29 3.29 15.25
N GLY A 394 4.70 3.25 14.06
CA GLY A 394 3.25 3.08 13.88
C GLY A 394 2.36 4.31 14.14
N VAL A 395 2.91 5.53 14.10
CA VAL A 395 2.16 6.78 14.25
C VAL A 395 2.19 7.53 12.92
N ARG A 396 1.03 7.71 12.29
CA ARG A 396 0.89 8.56 11.09
C ARG A 396 0.75 10.02 11.55
N THR A 397 1.56 10.91 10.99
CA THR A 397 1.47 12.35 11.28
C THR A 397 0.79 13.04 10.09
N LEU A 398 -0.20 13.90 10.34
CA LEU A 398 -0.69 14.83 9.31
C LEU A 398 -0.11 16.22 9.54
N GLY A 399 0.25 16.93 8.48
CA GLY A 399 0.91 18.24 8.54
C GLY A 399 2.44 18.13 8.50
N PRO A 400 3.17 19.13 9.02
CA PRO A 400 2.69 20.25 9.81
C PRO A 400 2.04 21.34 8.95
N VAL A 401 1.19 22.15 9.58
CA VAL A 401 0.66 23.40 9.04
C VAL A 401 1.30 24.55 9.82
N TYR A 402 1.77 25.58 9.12
CA TYR A 402 2.37 26.75 9.75
C TYR A 402 1.32 27.86 9.93
N ASP A 403 1.13 28.28 11.19
CA ASP A 403 0.35 29.45 11.55
C ASP A 403 1.29 30.65 11.73
N SER A 404 1.17 31.63 10.83
CA SER A 404 1.98 32.83 10.84
C SER A 404 1.55 33.85 11.89
N GLU A 405 0.31 33.84 12.36
CA GLU A 405 -0.13 34.77 13.41
C GLU A 405 0.46 34.41 14.76
N GLY A 406 0.49 33.11 15.08
CA GLY A 406 1.08 32.58 16.31
C GLY A 406 2.53 32.11 16.21
N ASP A 407 3.18 32.31 15.06
CA ASP A 407 4.51 31.79 14.69
C ASP A 407 4.78 30.36 15.20
N ARG A 408 3.91 29.43 14.79
CA ARG A 408 3.84 28.07 15.33
C ARG A 408 3.53 27.02 14.26
N LEU A 409 4.02 25.81 14.49
CA LEU A 409 3.74 24.62 13.70
C LEU A 409 2.68 23.78 14.40
N MET A 410 1.74 23.23 13.62
CA MET A 410 0.68 22.38 14.11
C MET A 410 0.62 21.08 13.31
N ALA A 411 0.57 19.92 13.96
CA ALA A 411 0.48 18.63 13.29
C ALA A 411 -0.43 17.66 14.05
N ALA A 412 -1.11 16.77 13.33
CA ALA A 412 -1.95 15.74 13.94
C ALA A 412 -1.13 14.49 14.23
N ARG A 413 -1.29 13.93 15.43
CA ARG A 413 -0.78 12.59 15.75
C ARG A 413 -1.89 11.57 15.64
N LEU A 414 -1.98 10.90 14.49
CA LEU A 414 -2.93 9.80 14.30
C LEU A 414 -2.34 8.52 14.90
N ARG A 415 -3.04 7.95 15.87
CA ARG A 415 -2.71 6.60 16.37
C ARG A 415 -3.40 5.59 15.47
N ASN A 416 -2.62 4.69 14.85
CA ASN A 416 -3.17 3.68 13.96
C ASN A 416 -4.26 2.86 14.68
N ALA A 417 -5.37 2.62 13.99
CA ALA A 417 -6.30 1.57 14.37
C ALA A 417 -5.53 0.23 14.27
N GLY A 418 -5.37 -0.47 15.39
CA GLY A 418 -4.78 -1.80 15.38
C GLY A 418 -5.62 -2.79 14.56
N PHE A 419 -5.05 -3.97 14.29
CA PHE A 419 -5.77 -5.09 13.66
C PHE A 419 -7.14 -5.29 14.35
N GLY A 420 -8.23 -5.11 13.61
CA GLY A 420 -9.60 -5.18 14.16
C GLY A 420 -10.25 -3.83 14.52
N GLY A 421 -9.73 -2.69 14.08
CA GLY A 421 -10.45 -1.40 14.15
C GLY A 421 -10.58 -0.78 15.54
N MET A 422 -9.87 -1.32 16.55
CA MET A 422 -9.94 -0.85 17.94
C MET A 422 -9.06 0.40 18.14
N VAL A 423 -9.67 1.58 18.06
CA VAL A 423 -9.03 2.85 18.46
C VAL A 423 -9.33 3.11 19.94
N MET A 424 -8.38 2.80 20.82
CA MET A 424 -8.55 2.90 22.29
C MET A 424 -8.26 4.30 22.86
N MET A 425 -7.68 5.23 22.09
CA MET A 425 -7.38 6.61 22.50
C MET A 425 -7.57 7.57 21.33
N GLY A 426 -8.10 8.77 21.60
CA GLY A 426 -8.26 9.83 20.61
C GLY A 426 -6.92 10.32 20.04
N SER A 427 -6.96 10.87 18.83
CA SER A 427 -5.81 11.55 18.20
C SER A 427 -5.77 13.00 18.68
N ASN A 428 -4.59 13.53 19.01
CA ASN A 428 -4.44 14.91 19.49
C ASN A 428 -3.68 15.74 18.46
N LEU A 429 -4.03 17.02 18.40
CA LEU A 429 -3.24 18.06 17.76
C LEU A 429 -1.97 18.27 18.57
N GLN A 430 -0.88 18.59 17.89
CA GLN A 430 0.41 18.92 18.49
C GLN A 430 0.79 20.29 18.01
N VAL A 431 1.32 21.11 18.91
CA VAL A 431 1.68 22.49 18.61
C VAL A 431 3.13 22.69 19.00
N ALA A 432 3.86 23.52 18.25
CA ALA A 432 5.18 23.97 18.65
C ALA A 432 5.39 25.41 18.21
N VAL A 433 5.78 26.25 19.15
CA VAL A 433 6.02 27.68 18.91
C VAL A 433 7.50 27.90 18.61
N ARG A 434 7.82 28.79 17.67
CA ARG A 434 9.20 29.09 17.28
C ARG A 434 10.03 29.61 18.46
N ASP A 435 9.48 30.53 19.25
CA ASP A 435 10.17 31.16 20.38
C ASP A 435 10.62 30.15 21.45
N ASN A 436 9.93 29.02 21.58
CA ASN A 436 10.34 27.92 22.45
C ASN A 436 11.19 26.87 21.71
N GLY A 437 11.87 27.26 20.64
CA GLY A 437 12.75 26.38 19.86
C GLY A 437 12.02 25.20 19.20
N TRP A 438 10.75 25.38 18.82
CA TRP A 438 9.90 24.31 18.29
C TRP A 438 9.70 23.12 19.23
N GLN A 439 9.77 23.36 20.54
CA GLN A 439 9.37 22.34 21.51
C GLN A 439 7.89 22.05 21.39
N ARG A 440 7.58 20.76 21.36
CA ARG A 440 6.23 20.23 21.17
C ARG A 440 5.43 20.31 22.46
N THR A 441 4.23 20.85 22.36
CA THR A 441 3.18 20.83 23.38
C THR A 441 1.94 20.09 22.86
N ASP A 442 1.21 19.42 23.77
CA ASP A 442 -0.05 18.77 23.42
C ASP A 442 -1.13 19.84 23.22
N GLY A 443 -1.84 19.75 22.08
CA GLY A 443 -3.01 20.55 21.78
C GLY A 443 -4.32 19.76 21.95
N PRO A 444 -5.45 20.31 21.46
CA PRO A 444 -6.76 19.68 21.56
C PRO A 444 -6.83 18.27 21.00
N SER A 445 -7.83 17.52 21.45
CA SER A 445 -8.27 16.31 20.74
C SER A 445 -8.84 16.68 19.36
N LEU A 446 -8.40 15.95 18.35
CA LEU A 446 -8.86 16.12 16.97
C LEU A 446 -10.26 15.52 16.77
N PRO A 447 -11.04 16.05 15.82
CA PRO A 447 -12.26 15.40 15.36
C PRO A 447 -12.02 13.94 14.95
N ARG A 448 -13.05 13.12 15.13
CA ARG A 448 -12.98 11.68 14.84
C ARG A 448 -12.62 11.45 13.36
N GLY A 449 -11.70 10.52 13.12
CA GLY A 449 -11.29 10.14 11.77
C GLY A 449 -10.65 11.26 10.96
N THR A 450 -10.04 12.26 11.62
CA THR A 450 -9.31 13.33 10.90
C THR A 450 -8.30 12.73 9.92
N PHE A 451 -8.48 13.00 8.63
CA PHE A 451 -7.62 12.51 7.55
C PHE A 451 -6.88 13.63 6.82
N ALA A 452 -7.28 14.90 6.99
CA ALA A 452 -6.58 16.05 6.44
C ALA A 452 -6.50 17.23 7.44
N LEU A 453 -5.35 17.91 7.45
CA LEU A 453 -5.16 19.20 8.09
C LEU A 453 -4.84 20.24 7.02
N LEU A 454 -5.63 21.31 6.94
CA LEU A 454 -5.48 22.39 5.97
C LEU A 454 -5.53 23.74 6.68
N GLN A 455 -5.19 24.82 5.97
CA GLN A 455 -5.28 26.18 6.49
C GLN A 455 -6.38 26.93 5.74
N ASP A 456 -7.31 27.56 6.46
CA ASP A 456 -8.33 28.42 5.88
C ASP A 456 -7.70 29.66 5.22
N ALA A 457 -8.44 30.39 4.38
CA ALA A 457 -8.00 31.65 3.77
C ALA A 457 -7.50 32.67 4.81
N ASP A 458 -8.08 32.66 6.01
CA ASP A 458 -7.69 33.53 7.14
C ASP A 458 -6.49 33.01 7.94
N GLY A 459 -5.83 31.94 7.50
CA GLY A 459 -4.67 31.38 8.22
C GLY A 459 -5.01 30.44 9.39
N LYS A 460 -6.29 30.25 9.72
CA LYS A 460 -6.73 29.34 10.80
C LYS A 460 -6.67 27.87 10.39
N LEU A 461 -6.40 26.97 11.35
CA LEU A 461 -6.32 25.54 11.09
C LEU A 461 -7.72 24.92 10.86
N LEU A 462 -7.84 24.13 9.80
CA LEU A 462 -8.98 23.27 9.50
C LEU A 462 -8.59 21.80 9.70
N ALA A 463 -9.43 21.06 10.40
CA ALA A 463 -9.37 19.60 10.51
C ALA A 463 -10.57 18.99 9.78
N ILE A 464 -10.31 18.10 8.83
CA ILE A 464 -11.33 17.38 8.07
C ILE A 464 -11.27 15.92 8.48
N GLY A 465 -12.40 15.38 8.93
CA GLY A 465 -12.54 13.99 9.38
C GLY A 465 -13.90 13.40 9.07
N ASP A 466 -14.17 12.20 9.60
CA ASP A 466 -15.39 11.43 9.31
C ASP A 466 -16.68 12.23 9.49
N GLU A 467 -16.68 13.14 10.46
CA GLU A 467 -17.85 13.94 10.81
C GLU A 467 -17.93 15.27 10.04
N GLY A 468 -17.00 15.60 9.14
CA GLY A 468 -17.03 16.82 8.32
C GLY A 468 -15.85 17.79 8.54
N VAL A 469 -16.08 19.09 8.34
CA VAL A 469 -15.05 20.15 8.38
C VAL A 469 -15.15 20.96 9.67
N PHE A 470 -14.04 21.01 10.41
CA PHE A 470 -13.93 21.72 11.68
C PHE A 470 -12.79 22.74 11.65
N ARG A 471 -12.99 23.88 12.30
CA ARG A 471 -11.98 24.93 12.48
C ARG A 471 -11.51 24.95 13.92
N LEU A 472 -10.21 25.12 14.12
CA LEU A 472 -9.65 25.40 15.44
C LEU A 472 -10.03 26.82 15.87
N ASP A 473 -10.82 26.95 16.92
CA ASP A 473 -11.28 28.25 17.43
C ASP A 473 -10.23 28.87 18.36
N ARG A 474 -9.73 28.07 19.31
CA ARG A 474 -8.70 28.49 20.26
C ARG A 474 -7.78 27.32 20.62
N LEU A 475 -6.51 27.63 20.88
CA LEU A 475 -5.62 26.73 21.58
C LEU A 475 -5.76 26.96 23.10
N PRO A 476 -5.64 25.92 23.93
CA PRO A 476 -5.60 26.11 25.37
C PRO A 476 -4.38 26.96 25.72
N ASP A 477 -4.57 28.00 26.54
CA ASP A 477 -3.46 28.75 27.11
C ASP A 477 -2.66 27.82 28.03
N ASP A 478 -1.33 27.93 28.01
CA ASP A 478 -0.37 27.13 28.82
C ASP A 478 -0.64 27.24 30.34
N ASP A 479 -1.42 28.25 30.75
CA ASP A 479 -1.86 28.53 32.13
C ASP A 479 -3.18 27.85 32.53
N SER A 480 -3.75 26.97 31.71
CA SER A 480 -4.98 26.23 32.06
C SER A 480 -4.69 25.29 33.24
N PRO A 481 -5.25 25.52 34.45
CA PRO A 481 -4.83 24.78 35.64
C PRO A 481 -5.25 23.30 35.52
N GLY A 482 -4.27 22.43 35.29
CA GLY A 482 -4.45 20.98 35.40
C GLY A 482 -4.92 20.63 36.81
N VAL A 483 -5.95 19.79 36.92
CA VAL A 483 -6.40 19.31 38.23
C VAL A 483 -5.37 18.32 38.75
N SER A 484 -4.69 18.67 39.84
CA SER A 484 -3.80 17.74 40.54
C SER A 484 -4.65 16.78 41.38
N LEU A 485 -4.57 15.49 41.09
CA LEU A 485 -5.19 14.42 41.86
C LEU A 485 -4.09 13.46 42.29
N PHE A 486 -3.83 13.37 43.60
CA PHE A 486 -2.79 12.52 44.19
C PHE A 486 -1.37 12.75 43.61
N GLY A 487 -1.02 14.00 43.29
CA GLY A 487 0.30 14.34 42.73
C GLY A 487 0.45 14.04 41.24
N PHE A 488 -0.61 13.59 40.56
CA PHE A 488 -0.66 13.48 39.10
C PHE A 488 -1.48 14.64 38.52
N GLN A 489 -0.90 15.37 37.57
CA GLN A 489 -1.64 16.35 36.76
C GLN A 489 -2.50 15.59 35.75
N LEU A 490 -3.83 15.70 35.86
CA LEU A 490 -4.75 15.16 34.87
C LEU A 490 -5.04 16.27 33.84
N PRO A 491 -4.73 16.06 32.55
CA PRO A 491 -5.16 16.98 31.50
C PRO A 491 -6.68 16.93 31.39
N MET A 492 -7.36 18.05 31.66
CA MET A 492 -8.77 18.22 31.35
C MET A 492 -8.90 18.59 29.87
N ALA A 493 -9.78 17.89 29.15
CA ALA A 493 -10.22 18.34 27.82
C ALA A 493 -11.18 19.53 28.03
N SER A 494 -10.71 20.74 27.76
CA SER A 494 -11.44 22.00 27.86
C SER A 494 -12.38 22.21 26.66
N GLY A 495 -13.56 21.57 26.66
CA GLY A 495 -14.63 21.86 25.67
C GLY A 495 -14.29 21.57 24.20
N PRO A 496 -15.20 21.84 23.25
CA PRO A 496 -14.92 21.63 21.83
C PRO A 496 -14.06 22.78 21.30
N GLU A 497 -12.73 22.63 21.36
CA GLU A 497 -11.76 23.58 20.78
C GLU A 497 -11.81 23.63 19.24
N PHE A 498 -12.47 22.64 18.64
CA PHE A 498 -12.82 22.58 17.22
C PHE A 498 -14.30 22.89 17.00
N GLU A 499 -14.60 24.01 16.34
CA GLU A 499 -15.96 24.36 15.90
C GLU A 499 -16.25 23.75 14.53
N ARG A 500 -17.40 23.11 14.36
CA ARG A 500 -17.87 22.68 13.03
C ARG A 500 -18.16 23.91 12.17
N VAL A 501 -17.49 24.01 11.03
CA VAL A 501 -17.69 25.10 10.07
C VAL A 501 -18.25 24.62 8.74
N GLY A 502 -18.22 23.31 8.47
CA GLY A 502 -18.88 22.69 7.31
C GLY A 502 -20.34 22.30 7.55
N PRO A 503 -21.00 21.70 6.54
CA PRO A 503 -22.39 21.27 6.64
C PRO A 503 -22.66 20.32 7.82
N ALA A 504 -23.86 20.40 8.41
CA ALA A 504 -24.21 19.64 9.61
C ALA A 504 -24.43 18.13 9.34
N SER A 505 -24.87 17.76 8.14
CA SER A 505 -25.21 16.40 7.73
C SER A 505 -24.12 15.70 6.91
N MET A 506 -22.88 16.21 6.95
CA MET A 506 -21.78 15.65 6.17
C MET A 506 -21.11 14.49 6.91
N ASN A 507 -21.18 13.30 6.33
CA ASN A 507 -20.47 12.10 6.78
C ASN A 507 -19.48 11.68 5.69
N LEU A 508 -18.19 11.70 6.00
CA LEU A 508 -17.10 11.42 5.08
C LEU A 508 -16.52 10.04 5.38
N ASN A 509 -16.73 9.09 4.49
CA ASN A 509 -16.22 7.73 4.67
C ASN A 509 -14.88 7.54 3.96
N SER A 510 -14.02 6.66 4.50
CA SER A 510 -12.78 6.28 3.82
C SER A 510 -13.06 5.31 2.66
N PRO A 511 -12.34 5.40 1.53
CA PRO A 511 -11.20 6.28 1.28
C PRO A 511 -11.61 7.74 1.08
N ALA A 512 -10.85 8.68 1.68
CA ALA A 512 -11.14 10.11 1.65
C ALA A 512 -9.89 10.96 1.44
N ALA A 513 -10.04 12.08 0.73
CA ALA A 513 -8.99 13.06 0.48
C ALA A 513 -9.59 14.46 0.47
N ALA A 514 -8.79 15.48 0.77
CA ALA A 514 -9.23 16.87 0.72
C ALA A 514 -8.13 17.79 0.19
N ALA A 515 -8.52 18.82 -0.54
CA ALA A 515 -7.65 19.88 -1.02
C ALA A 515 -8.34 21.24 -0.87
N ARG A 516 -7.52 22.29 -0.77
CA ARG A 516 -7.98 23.67 -0.71
C ARG A 516 -7.49 24.44 -1.94
N GLU A 517 -8.36 25.26 -2.49
CA GLU A 517 -7.99 26.23 -3.52
C GLU A 517 -7.23 27.42 -2.87
N PRO A 518 -6.00 27.74 -3.32
CA PRO A 518 -5.16 28.72 -2.63
C PRO A 518 -5.71 30.15 -2.50
N ALA A 519 -6.49 30.64 -3.48
CA ALA A 519 -6.91 32.04 -3.58
C ALA A 519 -8.27 32.33 -2.92
N SER A 520 -9.28 31.53 -3.26
CA SER A 520 -10.67 31.57 -2.76
C SER A 520 -10.83 30.92 -1.38
N GLY A 521 -9.98 29.94 -1.06
CA GLY A 521 -10.12 29.12 0.13
C GLY A 521 -11.25 28.10 0.05
N ASN A 522 -11.86 27.88 -1.11
CA ASN A 522 -12.83 26.80 -1.31
C ASN A 522 -12.18 25.43 -1.08
N LEU A 523 -12.98 24.43 -0.69
CA LEU A 523 -12.51 23.08 -0.42
C LEU A 523 -13.07 22.10 -1.44
N ALA A 524 -12.24 21.16 -1.86
CA ALA A 524 -12.67 19.97 -2.57
C ALA A 524 -12.43 18.76 -1.66
N ILE A 525 -13.43 17.91 -1.49
CA ILE A 525 -13.39 16.73 -0.63
C ILE A 525 -13.84 15.52 -1.46
N TYR A 526 -13.05 14.46 -1.44
CA TYR A 526 -13.43 13.16 -1.99
C TYR A 526 -13.69 12.19 -0.85
N HIS A 527 -14.73 11.37 -0.96
CA HIS A 527 -15.03 10.28 -0.05
C HIS A 527 -15.88 9.21 -0.75
N GLU A 528 -15.50 7.93 -0.65
CA GLU A 528 -16.24 6.78 -1.22
C GLU A 528 -16.80 7.01 -2.65
N GLY A 529 -15.98 7.56 -3.57
CA GLY A 529 -16.39 7.80 -4.95
C GLY A 529 -17.15 9.11 -5.19
N ILE A 530 -17.49 9.86 -4.15
CA ILE A 530 -18.17 11.16 -4.23
C ILE A 530 -17.13 12.28 -4.14
N VAL A 531 -17.27 13.30 -4.98
CA VAL A 531 -16.54 14.58 -4.88
C VAL A 531 -17.51 15.68 -4.49
N ASP A 532 -17.19 16.39 -3.41
CA ASP A 532 -17.89 17.55 -2.91
C ASP A 532 -17.01 18.80 -3.07
N VAL A 533 -17.58 19.89 -3.58
CA VAL A 533 -16.97 21.23 -3.54
C VAL A 533 -17.71 22.06 -2.51
N LEU A 534 -16.97 22.61 -1.55
CA LEU A 534 -17.50 23.49 -0.53
C LEU A 534 -17.03 24.92 -0.78
N ARG A 535 -18.00 25.83 -0.89
CA ARG A 535 -17.73 27.26 -1.02
C ARG A 535 -17.58 27.89 0.36
N ARG A 536 -16.57 28.74 0.50
CA ARG A 536 -16.39 29.56 1.70
C ARG A 536 -17.32 30.76 1.68
N GLY A 537 -18.21 30.88 2.67
CA GLY A 537 -19.11 32.02 2.85
C GLY A 537 -18.48 33.17 3.66
N GLU A 538 -19.22 34.27 3.82
CA GLU A 538 -18.72 35.53 4.43
C GLU A 538 -18.25 35.42 5.89
N LYS A 539 -18.77 34.45 6.65
CA LYS A 539 -18.34 34.18 8.05
C LYS A 539 -17.29 33.07 8.16
N GLY A 540 -16.68 32.70 7.03
CA GLY A 540 -15.81 31.54 6.91
C GLY A 540 -16.52 30.20 7.07
N ARG A 541 -17.85 30.14 7.12
CA ARG A 541 -18.55 28.84 7.11
C ARG A 541 -18.52 28.27 5.69
N TYR A 542 -18.49 26.95 5.61
CA TYR A 542 -18.41 26.21 4.36
C TYR A 542 -19.79 25.65 4.04
N GLU A 543 -20.27 25.96 2.83
CA GLU A 543 -21.55 25.51 2.31
C GLU A 543 -21.31 24.62 1.09
N ASN A 544 -22.13 23.59 0.92
CA ASN A 544 -22.00 22.70 -0.22
C ASN A 544 -22.40 23.46 -1.50
N LEU A 545 -21.46 23.52 -2.45
CA LEU A 545 -21.69 24.11 -3.77
C LEU A 545 -22.24 23.08 -4.73
N VAL A 546 -21.54 21.95 -4.86
CA VAL A 546 -21.91 20.84 -5.76
C VAL A 546 -21.33 19.54 -5.22
N SER A 547 -22.09 18.46 -5.41
CA SER A 547 -21.72 17.10 -5.09
C SER A 547 -21.91 16.22 -6.32
N ARG A 548 -20.95 15.34 -6.61
CA ARG A 548 -21.06 14.40 -7.71
C ARG A 548 -20.45 13.06 -7.36
N GLU A 549 -21.20 12.01 -7.62
CA GLU A 549 -20.69 10.64 -7.62
C GLU A 549 -19.92 10.39 -8.93
N LEU A 550 -18.66 9.98 -8.82
CA LEU A 550 -17.83 9.62 -9.96
C LEU A 550 -18.21 8.22 -10.44
N PRO A 551 -18.35 8.01 -11.76
CA PRO A 551 -18.57 6.67 -12.31
C PRO A 551 -17.30 5.85 -12.11
N SER A 552 -17.26 5.04 -11.04
CA SER A 552 -16.15 4.13 -10.77
C SER A 552 -16.71 2.76 -10.39
N GLU A 553 -16.08 1.70 -10.90
CA GLU A 553 -16.36 0.31 -10.48
C GLU A 553 -15.71 -0.03 -9.12
N GLU A 554 -14.77 0.80 -8.64
CA GLU A 554 -13.97 0.54 -7.45
C GLU A 554 -13.76 1.82 -6.62
N ASN A 555 -14.18 1.81 -5.35
CA ASN A 555 -13.94 2.85 -4.34
C ASN A 555 -12.44 2.96 -4.01
N ASP A 556 -11.66 3.50 -4.96
CA ASP A 556 -10.21 3.61 -4.86
C ASP A 556 -9.78 4.85 -4.07
N ASN A 557 -8.55 4.79 -3.55
CA ASN A 557 -7.88 5.96 -2.99
C ASN A 557 -7.55 6.96 -4.10
N VAL A 558 -7.69 8.26 -3.80
CA VAL A 558 -7.32 9.34 -4.73
C VAL A 558 -6.44 10.36 -4.03
N VAL A 559 -5.72 11.13 -4.83
CA VAL A 559 -5.03 12.35 -4.37
C VAL A 559 -5.70 13.53 -5.05
N LEU A 560 -6.00 14.57 -4.27
CA LEU A 560 -6.69 15.77 -4.76
C LEU A 560 -5.76 16.97 -4.85
N ALA A 561 -6.01 17.82 -5.83
CA ALA A 561 -5.62 19.23 -5.82
C ALA A 561 -6.78 20.10 -6.29
N TYR A 562 -6.82 21.35 -5.85
CA TYR A 562 -7.79 22.33 -6.28
C TYR A 562 -7.03 23.59 -6.67
N ALA A 563 -7.12 23.96 -7.95
CA ALA A 563 -6.39 25.08 -8.53
C ALA A 563 -7.33 25.88 -9.44
N GLY A 564 -7.54 27.17 -9.11
CA GLY A 564 -8.47 28.02 -9.84
C GLY A 564 -9.88 27.43 -9.81
N GLU A 565 -10.52 27.29 -10.98
CA GLU A 565 -11.88 26.73 -11.11
C GLU A 565 -11.90 25.21 -11.34
N THR A 566 -10.80 24.49 -11.08
CA THR A 566 -10.66 23.07 -11.41
C THR A 566 -10.23 22.24 -10.23
N VAL A 567 -10.99 21.16 -9.99
CA VAL A 567 -10.64 20.10 -9.05
C VAL A 567 -9.95 18.99 -9.82
N VAL A 568 -8.71 18.68 -9.46
CA VAL A 568 -7.92 17.60 -10.04
C VAL A 568 -8.05 16.37 -9.15
N VAL A 569 -8.68 15.32 -9.68
CA VAL A 569 -8.78 14.01 -9.01
C VAL A 569 -7.77 13.06 -9.66
N ALA A 570 -6.74 12.71 -8.91
CA ALA A 570 -5.71 11.78 -9.34
C ALA A 570 -5.98 10.38 -8.78
N ARG A 571 -6.24 9.43 -9.67
CA ARG A 571 -6.59 8.05 -9.33
C ARG A 571 -5.36 7.16 -9.24
N THR A 572 -5.50 6.04 -8.54
CA THR A 572 -4.49 4.98 -8.43
C THR A 572 -4.14 4.31 -9.77
N ASP A 573 -5.01 4.35 -10.77
CA ASP A 573 -4.72 3.84 -12.13
C ASP A 573 -3.83 4.79 -12.96
N GLY A 574 -3.43 5.94 -12.40
CA GLY A 574 -2.61 6.94 -13.07
C GLY A 574 -3.41 8.01 -13.81
N LYS A 575 -4.73 7.90 -13.88
CA LYS A 575 -5.58 8.89 -14.55
C LYS A 575 -5.80 10.13 -13.69
N LEU A 576 -5.81 11.27 -14.37
CA LEU A 576 -6.10 12.59 -13.82
C LEU A 576 -7.41 13.06 -14.42
N LEU A 577 -8.43 13.24 -13.58
CA LEU A 577 -9.70 13.83 -13.97
C LEU A 577 -9.71 15.30 -13.57
N LEU A 578 -9.84 16.20 -14.55
CA LEU A 578 -9.97 17.63 -14.32
C LEU A 578 -11.45 17.99 -14.32
N LEU A 579 -12.00 18.28 -13.15
CA LEU A 579 -13.42 18.55 -12.94
C LEU A 579 -13.65 20.07 -12.80
N ASN A 580 -14.71 20.59 -13.42
CA ASN A 580 -15.16 21.97 -13.20
C ASN A 580 -15.67 22.15 -11.77
N GLU A 581 -15.33 23.25 -11.09
CA GLU A 581 -15.79 23.50 -9.71
C GLU A 581 -17.30 23.66 -9.54
N GLU A 582 -18.02 24.17 -10.54
CA GLU A 582 -19.46 24.46 -10.43
C GLU A 582 -20.34 23.24 -10.75
N THR A 583 -19.90 22.40 -11.68
CA THR A 583 -20.69 21.27 -12.18
C THR A 583 -20.09 19.90 -11.87
N LEU A 584 -18.83 19.86 -11.47
CA LEU A 584 -18.02 18.64 -11.37
C LEU A 584 -18.04 17.79 -12.64
N GLU A 585 -18.34 18.39 -13.79
CA GLU A 585 -18.21 17.72 -15.09
C GLU A 585 -16.74 17.59 -15.47
N PRO A 586 -16.30 16.41 -15.96
CA PRO A 586 -14.94 16.23 -16.42
C PRO A 586 -14.71 17.10 -17.67
N ARG A 587 -13.85 18.11 -17.54
CA ARG A 587 -13.38 18.95 -18.65
C ARG A 587 -12.40 18.16 -19.53
N THR A 588 -11.47 17.45 -18.89
CA THR A 588 -10.40 16.68 -19.53
C THR A 588 -10.00 15.49 -18.67
N GLU A 589 -9.62 14.38 -19.32
CA GLU A 589 -8.97 13.22 -18.70
C GLU A 589 -7.57 13.07 -19.28
N LEU A 590 -6.56 12.94 -18.41
CA LEU A 590 -5.16 12.80 -18.80
C LEU A 590 -4.55 11.58 -18.11
N GLN A 591 -3.59 10.94 -18.77
CA GLN A 591 -2.74 9.93 -18.15
C GLN A 591 -1.28 10.18 -18.56
N PRO A 592 -0.61 11.20 -17.97
CA PRO A 592 0.75 11.60 -18.37
C PRO A 592 1.77 10.47 -18.17
N VAL A 593 1.54 9.60 -17.19
CA VAL A 593 2.34 8.41 -16.93
C VAL A 593 1.41 7.20 -16.90
N GLU A 594 1.59 6.27 -17.83
CA GLU A 594 0.68 5.12 -17.99
C GLU A 594 0.77 4.08 -16.86
N ARG A 595 1.91 3.99 -16.14
CA ARG A 595 2.23 2.84 -15.26
C ARG A 595 2.72 3.22 -13.86
N SER A 596 2.64 4.50 -13.51
CA SER A 596 3.02 5.03 -12.20
C SER A 596 1.87 5.84 -11.64
N GLN A 597 1.63 5.71 -10.34
CA GLN A 597 0.49 6.35 -9.68
C GLN A 597 0.89 7.71 -9.14
N PRO A 598 0.03 8.74 -9.23
CA PRO A 598 0.22 10.00 -8.55
C PRO A 598 0.27 9.80 -7.03
N ARG A 599 1.29 10.37 -6.38
CA ARG A 599 1.52 10.29 -4.93
C ARG A 599 1.17 11.60 -4.24
N PHE A 600 1.62 12.73 -4.79
CA PHE A 600 1.35 14.06 -4.23
C PHE A 600 0.96 15.04 -5.34
N LEU A 601 0.00 15.90 -5.04
CA LEU A 601 -0.36 17.02 -5.88
C LEU A 601 -0.23 18.31 -5.06
N SER A 602 0.29 19.37 -5.69
CA SER A 602 0.41 20.71 -5.10
C SER A 602 -0.06 21.75 -6.10
N ALA A 603 -1.07 22.53 -5.74
CA ALA A 603 -1.57 23.64 -6.54
C ALA A 603 -0.68 24.89 -6.37
N SER A 604 -0.44 25.61 -7.45
CA SER A 604 0.25 26.89 -7.42
C SER A 604 -0.61 27.97 -6.75
N PRO A 605 -0.03 28.97 -6.06
CA PRO A 605 -0.79 30.04 -5.42
C PRO A 605 -1.67 30.86 -6.36
N ASP A 606 -1.32 30.92 -7.65
CA ASP A 606 -2.09 31.61 -8.70
C ASP A 606 -3.21 30.74 -9.30
N GLY A 607 -3.34 29.48 -8.89
CA GLY A 607 -4.39 28.55 -9.33
C GLY A 607 -4.24 28.03 -10.77
N ASN A 608 -3.14 28.34 -11.47
CA ASN A 608 -2.99 27.98 -12.88
C ASN A 608 -2.26 26.66 -13.11
N GLN A 609 -1.48 26.20 -12.13
CA GLN A 609 -0.63 25.03 -12.27
C GLN A 609 -0.80 24.05 -11.12
N VAL A 610 -0.60 22.77 -11.41
CA VAL A 610 -0.51 21.72 -10.40
C VAL A 610 0.78 20.92 -10.63
N ALA A 611 1.62 20.85 -9.60
CA ALA A 611 2.77 19.96 -9.57
C ALA A 611 2.30 18.57 -9.14
N ILE A 612 2.69 17.53 -9.87
CA ILE A 612 2.30 16.14 -9.65
C ILE A 612 3.58 15.33 -9.45
N VAL A 613 3.72 14.71 -8.27
CA VAL A 613 4.78 13.75 -7.98
C VAL A 613 4.21 12.35 -8.07
N TYR A 614 4.82 11.51 -8.89
CA TYR A 614 4.44 10.11 -9.06
C TYR A 614 5.25 9.20 -8.12
N GLN A 615 4.75 7.98 -7.88
CA GLN A 615 5.38 6.98 -7.01
C GLN A 615 6.79 6.56 -7.49
N ASP A 616 7.07 6.64 -8.79
CA ASP A 616 8.38 6.38 -9.41
C ASP A 616 9.32 7.61 -9.39
N GLY A 617 8.99 8.65 -8.64
CA GLY A 617 9.80 9.85 -8.46
C GLY A 617 9.84 10.79 -9.66
N GLN A 618 8.98 10.59 -10.65
CA GLN A 618 8.77 11.56 -11.73
C GLN A 618 7.93 12.74 -11.26
N VAL A 619 8.22 13.92 -11.81
CA VAL A 619 7.42 15.13 -11.57
C VAL A 619 6.84 15.56 -12.90
N TRP A 620 5.58 15.98 -12.87
CA TRP A 620 4.89 16.59 -14.00
C TRP A 620 4.22 17.88 -13.55
N MET A 621 4.15 18.85 -14.46
CA MET A 621 3.46 20.11 -14.28
C MET A 621 2.22 20.11 -15.15
N LEU A 622 1.05 20.18 -14.52
CA LEU A 622 -0.23 20.29 -15.19
C LEU A 622 -0.59 21.77 -15.32
N ASP A 623 -0.80 22.22 -16.56
CA ASP A 623 -1.50 23.47 -16.84
C ASP A 623 -3.01 23.20 -16.75
N VAL A 624 -3.64 23.83 -15.77
CA VAL A 624 -5.05 23.60 -15.44
C VAL A 624 -5.97 24.21 -16.49
N GLN A 625 -5.60 25.36 -17.06
CA GLN A 625 -6.39 26.01 -18.12
C GLN A 625 -6.15 25.37 -19.47
N GLY A 626 -4.89 25.06 -19.78
CA GLY A 626 -4.50 24.42 -21.04
C GLY A 626 -4.87 22.94 -21.12
N GLY A 627 -5.12 22.28 -19.98
CA GLY A 627 -5.45 20.86 -19.91
C GLY A 627 -4.33 19.95 -20.41
N HIS A 628 -3.07 20.36 -20.25
CA HIS A 628 -1.91 19.59 -20.69
C HIS A 628 -0.88 19.44 -19.56
N ALA A 629 -0.26 18.26 -19.48
CA ALA A 629 0.83 17.99 -18.56
C ALA A 629 2.17 18.02 -19.29
N THR A 630 3.18 18.64 -18.68
CA THR A 630 4.54 18.69 -19.20
C THR A 630 5.54 18.22 -18.16
N ARG A 631 6.64 17.63 -18.62
CA ARG A 631 7.72 17.19 -17.73
C ARG A 631 8.70 18.34 -17.50
N PRO A 632 8.82 18.87 -16.26
CA PRO A 632 9.71 19.98 -15.97
C PRO A 632 11.18 19.55 -15.93
N ARG A 633 12.08 20.49 -16.20
CA ARG A 633 13.53 20.27 -16.11
C ARG A 633 14.03 20.55 -14.69
N VAL A 634 13.88 19.58 -13.81
CA VAL A 634 14.34 19.64 -12.41
C VAL A 634 15.45 18.61 -12.13
N ASP A 635 16.29 18.89 -11.14
CA ASP A 635 17.31 17.94 -10.65
C ASP A 635 16.64 16.73 -9.99
N GLY A 636 17.23 15.54 -10.16
CA GLY A 636 16.73 14.31 -9.54
C GLY A 636 15.43 13.73 -10.12
N GLN A 637 15.12 13.97 -11.39
CA GLN A 637 13.99 13.29 -12.06
C GLN A 637 14.07 11.76 -11.96
N GLY A 638 13.00 11.13 -11.48
CA GLY A 638 12.97 9.70 -11.15
C GLY A 638 13.37 9.39 -9.70
N ASP A 639 13.70 10.41 -8.91
CA ASP A 639 14.08 10.30 -7.50
C ASP A 639 13.50 11.45 -6.65
N VAL A 640 12.53 12.19 -7.18
CA VAL A 640 11.83 13.25 -6.46
C VAL A 640 10.86 12.64 -5.46
N SER A 641 10.92 13.10 -4.21
CA SER A 641 10.02 12.66 -3.14
C SER A 641 8.96 13.68 -2.76
N ALA A 642 9.17 14.97 -3.09
CA ALA A 642 8.18 16.03 -2.90
C ALA A 642 8.37 17.16 -3.91
N ALA A 643 7.26 17.77 -4.34
CA ALA A 643 7.25 19.00 -5.14
C ALA A 643 6.09 19.87 -4.67
N VAL A 644 6.39 21.04 -4.12
CA VAL A 644 5.41 21.93 -3.47
C VAL A 644 5.68 23.37 -3.91
N PHE A 645 4.63 24.14 -4.15
CA PHE A 645 4.78 25.57 -4.40
C PHE A 645 4.94 26.35 -3.09
N ASP A 646 5.89 27.28 -3.06
CA ASP A 646 6.02 28.24 -1.97
C ASP A 646 5.02 29.40 -2.10
N ARG A 647 4.98 30.30 -1.10
CA ARG A 647 4.06 31.45 -1.12
C ARG A 647 4.34 32.43 -2.26
N SER A 648 5.56 32.44 -2.80
CA SER A 648 5.97 33.30 -3.92
C SER A 648 5.62 32.71 -5.29
N GLY A 649 5.17 31.45 -5.33
CA GLY A 649 4.89 30.71 -6.56
C GLY A 649 6.11 30.04 -7.18
N GLN A 650 7.23 29.93 -6.46
CA GLN A 650 8.35 29.08 -6.88
C GLN A 650 8.06 27.61 -6.53
N LEU A 651 8.63 26.71 -7.32
CA LEU A 651 8.50 25.28 -7.10
C LEU A 651 9.68 24.78 -6.25
N LEU A 652 9.41 24.33 -5.03
CA LEU A 652 10.35 23.63 -4.17
C LEU A 652 10.31 22.13 -4.50
N VAL A 653 11.47 21.55 -4.81
CA VAL A 653 11.60 20.13 -5.17
C VAL A 653 12.58 19.45 -4.22
N ALA A 654 12.12 18.41 -3.53
CA ALA A 654 12.96 17.50 -2.75
C ALA A 654 13.38 16.29 -3.59
N SER A 655 14.69 16.05 -3.71
CA SER A 655 15.26 14.93 -4.48
C SER A 655 16.45 14.32 -3.75
N HIS A 656 16.92 13.14 -4.17
CA HIS A 656 18.08 12.48 -3.56
C HIS A 656 17.91 12.32 -2.04
N GLY A 657 16.68 12.06 -1.63
CA GLY A 657 16.22 11.98 -0.25
C GLY A 657 16.16 13.31 0.50
N THR A 658 17.28 14.00 0.70
CA THR A 658 17.37 15.13 1.64
C THR A 658 17.75 16.47 0.99
N ARG A 659 17.95 16.50 -0.33
CA ARG A 659 18.31 17.73 -1.05
C ARG A 659 17.05 18.46 -1.48
N VAL A 660 17.01 19.77 -1.26
CA VAL A 660 15.91 20.63 -1.73
C VAL A 660 16.47 21.67 -2.68
N ALA A 661 15.72 21.99 -3.72
CA ALA A 661 16.04 23.10 -4.62
C ALA A 661 14.77 23.87 -5.00
N SER A 662 14.87 25.19 -5.11
CA SER A 662 13.80 26.04 -5.61
C SER A 662 13.99 26.33 -7.10
N TYR A 663 12.89 26.36 -7.82
CA TYR A 663 12.84 26.59 -9.27
C TYR A 663 11.78 27.66 -9.59
N ASP A 664 12.06 28.49 -10.59
CA ASP A 664 11.02 29.31 -11.21
C ASP A 664 9.99 28.40 -11.90
N ALA A 665 8.70 28.63 -11.64
CA ALA A 665 7.63 27.77 -12.13
C ALA A 665 7.39 27.85 -13.65
N LYS A 666 7.90 28.89 -14.32
CA LYS A 666 7.68 29.10 -15.77
C LYS A 666 8.80 28.50 -16.61
N ASN A 667 10.05 28.70 -16.21
CA ASN A 667 11.21 28.27 -16.99
C ASN A 667 12.05 27.18 -16.31
N PHE A 668 11.72 26.79 -15.09
CA PHE A 668 12.44 25.81 -14.28
C PHE A 668 13.93 26.15 -14.10
N ALA A 669 14.28 27.43 -14.10
CA ALA A 669 15.59 27.89 -13.70
C ALA A 669 15.74 27.74 -12.18
N ARG A 670 16.79 27.02 -11.75
CA ARG A 670 17.08 26.82 -10.34
C ARG A 670 17.52 28.13 -9.69
N GLN A 671 16.83 28.54 -8.63
CA GLN A 671 17.10 29.77 -7.88
C GLN A 671 17.99 29.50 -6.67
N GLN A 672 17.58 28.58 -5.80
CA GLN A 672 18.29 28.22 -4.56
C GLN A 672 18.44 26.71 -4.40
N SER A 673 19.41 26.26 -3.59
CA SER A 673 19.58 24.85 -3.25
C SER A 673 20.07 24.66 -1.83
N TRP A 674 19.40 23.77 -1.11
CA TRP A 674 19.72 23.32 0.24
C TRP A 674 20.23 21.87 0.13
N ARG A 675 21.53 21.69 0.36
CA ARG A 675 22.23 20.41 0.20
C ARG A 675 22.94 20.05 1.49
N PRO A 676 22.49 19.01 2.20
CA PRO A 676 23.15 18.57 3.43
C PRO A 676 24.55 18.03 3.14
N ASN A 677 25.39 17.99 4.17
CA ASN A 677 26.69 17.33 4.09
C ASN A 677 26.50 15.81 3.98
N VAL A 678 27.32 15.17 3.13
CA VAL A 678 27.26 13.71 2.92
C VAL A 678 27.64 13.02 4.22
N SER A 679 26.73 12.18 4.74
CA SER A 679 26.99 11.41 5.96
C SER A 679 28.01 10.29 5.69
N ARG A 680 28.65 9.75 6.74
CA ARG A 680 29.58 8.61 6.57
C ARG A 680 28.90 7.38 5.96
N ILE A 681 27.64 7.12 6.33
CA ILE A 681 26.87 5.97 5.83
C ILE A 681 26.51 6.19 4.36
N GLU A 682 26.05 7.39 4.01
CA GLU A 682 25.76 7.78 2.63
C GLU A 682 27.02 7.68 1.76
N TRP A 683 28.18 8.10 2.28
CA TRP A 683 29.45 7.95 1.57
C TRP A 683 29.81 6.47 1.34
N ILE A 684 29.67 5.60 2.34
CA ILE A 684 29.89 4.15 2.17
C ILE A 684 28.91 3.57 1.15
N TYR A 685 27.64 3.97 1.22
CA TYR A 685 26.60 3.52 0.31
C TYR A 685 26.93 3.92 -1.13
N GLU A 686 27.19 5.19 -1.40
CA GLU A 686 27.43 5.73 -2.74
C GLU A 686 28.79 5.30 -3.33
N TRP A 687 29.85 5.23 -2.52
CA TRP A 687 31.23 5.06 -3.03
C TRP A 687 31.83 3.68 -2.83
N ILE A 688 31.23 2.83 -1.98
CA ILE A 688 31.71 1.46 -1.76
C ILE A 688 30.65 0.46 -2.20
N LEU A 689 29.47 0.51 -1.59
CA LEU A 689 28.45 -0.50 -1.79
C LEU A 689 27.88 -0.45 -3.21
N MET A 690 27.43 0.73 -3.67
CA MET A 690 26.81 0.90 -4.98
C MET A 690 27.75 0.48 -6.13
N PRO A 691 29.03 0.88 -6.19
CA PRO A 691 29.96 0.39 -7.21
C PRO A 691 30.10 -1.14 -7.22
N ILE A 692 30.27 -1.78 -6.05
CA ILE A 692 30.33 -3.25 -5.97
C ILE A 692 29.01 -3.86 -6.44
N TYR A 693 27.89 -3.30 -5.99
CA TYR A 693 26.54 -3.75 -6.32
C TYR A 693 26.21 -3.65 -7.81
N THR A 694 26.75 -2.63 -8.51
CA THR A 694 26.54 -2.45 -9.95
C THR A 694 27.23 -3.52 -10.80
N VAL A 695 28.35 -4.08 -10.32
CA VAL A 695 29.14 -5.08 -11.04
C VAL A 695 28.61 -6.50 -10.81
N PHE A 696 28.12 -6.79 -9.61
CA PHE A 696 27.60 -8.10 -9.26
C PHE A 696 26.24 -8.36 -9.94
N PRO A 697 25.95 -9.62 -10.32
CA PRO A 697 24.61 -9.96 -10.78
C PRO A 697 23.63 -9.76 -9.62
N LYS A 698 22.39 -9.41 -9.95
CA LYS A 698 21.32 -9.13 -8.97
C LYS A 698 20.22 -10.19 -9.02
N PRO A 699 20.53 -11.46 -8.72
CA PRO A 699 19.58 -12.57 -8.86
C PRO A 699 18.37 -12.43 -7.94
N ALA A 700 18.55 -11.86 -6.74
CA ALA A 700 17.45 -11.61 -5.81
C ALA A 700 16.45 -10.57 -6.31
N GLU A 701 16.91 -9.57 -7.08
CA GLU A 701 16.05 -8.54 -7.68
C GLU A 701 15.21 -9.06 -8.86
N LEU A 702 15.44 -10.29 -9.38
CA LEU A 702 14.56 -10.88 -10.40
C LEU A 702 13.13 -11.09 -9.90
N ASN A 703 12.90 -11.04 -8.59
CA ASN A 703 11.56 -10.90 -8.02
C ASN A 703 10.82 -9.68 -8.61
N ASN A 704 11.50 -8.55 -8.82
CA ASN A 704 10.90 -7.35 -9.42
C ASN A 704 10.37 -7.64 -10.84
N THR A 705 11.09 -8.44 -11.63
CA THR A 705 10.66 -8.88 -12.95
C THR A 705 9.40 -9.74 -12.87
N ILE A 706 9.30 -10.61 -11.87
CA ILE A 706 8.15 -11.51 -11.69
C ILE A 706 6.93 -10.74 -11.22
N GLN A 707 7.09 -9.87 -10.22
CA GLN A 707 6.02 -8.99 -9.78
C GLN A 707 5.48 -8.19 -10.97
N TYR A 708 6.38 -7.59 -11.76
CA TYR A 708 5.99 -6.91 -12.99
C TYR A 708 5.27 -7.83 -13.99
N LEU A 709 5.73 -9.07 -14.21
CA LEU A 709 5.06 -10.00 -15.13
C LEU A 709 3.69 -10.49 -14.62
N LEU A 710 3.48 -10.50 -13.30
CA LEU A 710 2.23 -10.93 -12.67
C LEU A 710 1.20 -9.81 -12.59
N THR A 711 1.62 -8.57 -12.30
CA THR A 711 0.72 -7.43 -12.08
C THR A 711 0.66 -6.46 -13.24
N ASP A 712 1.62 -6.51 -14.18
CA ASP A 712 1.89 -5.49 -15.21
C ASP A 712 2.12 -4.05 -14.64
N GLU A 713 2.30 -3.92 -13.33
CA GLU A 713 2.55 -2.67 -12.61
C GLU A 713 4.04 -2.47 -12.32
N THR A 714 4.51 -1.22 -12.32
CA THR A 714 5.90 -0.87 -11.96
C THR A 714 6.07 -0.39 -10.52
N THR A 715 4.99 -0.39 -9.72
CA THR A 715 5.01 -0.02 -8.31
C THR A 715 4.07 -0.91 -7.53
N VAL A 716 4.49 -1.44 -6.38
CA VAL A 716 3.67 -2.37 -5.57
C VAL A 716 3.51 -1.86 -4.14
N ASP A 717 2.32 -2.07 -3.58
CA ASP A 717 2.05 -1.80 -2.17
C ASP A 717 2.86 -2.74 -1.26
N LEU A 718 3.37 -2.21 -0.15
CA LEU A 718 3.96 -3.06 0.88
C LEU A 718 2.85 -3.92 1.51
N PRO A 719 3.03 -5.25 1.60
CA PRO A 719 2.04 -6.11 2.24
C PRO A 719 1.86 -5.63 3.69
N PHE A 720 0.62 -5.48 4.13
CA PHE A 720 0.19 -5.07 5.48
C PHE A 720 0.17 -3.57 5.81
N VAL A 721 0.51 -2.67 4.88
CA VAL A 721 0.30 -1.21 5.03
C VAL A 721 -0.60 -0.74 3.89
N SER A 722 -1.89 -1.03 3.98
CA SER A 722 -2.86 -0.72 2.92
C SER A 722 -3.79 0.42 3.34
N GLY A 723 -3.92 1.45 2.50
CA GLY A 723 -5.08 2.32 2.52
C GLY A 723 -4.87 3.80 2.17
N ASP A 724 -3.64 4.25 1.89
CA ASP A 724 -3.37 5.66 1.60
C ASP A 724 -2.61 5.82 0.27
N ALA A 725 -3.16 6.56 -0.70
CA ALA A 725 -2.50 6.82 -1.98
C ALA A 725 -1.17 7.58 -1.82
N GLN A 726 -1.01 8.31 -0.71
CA GLN A 726 0.20 9.07 -0.41
C GLN A 726 1.31 8.21 0.22
N SER A 727 1.00 6.99 0.65
CA SER A 727 2.01 6.05 1.17
C SER A 727 2.95 5.60 0.06
N LYS A 728 4.24 5.44 0.39
CA LYS A 728 5.24 5.05 -0.59
C LYS A 728 4.99 3.62 -1.07
N ARG A 729 4.90 3.45 -2.38
CA ARG A 729 4.93 2.13 -3.03
C ARG A 729 6.36 1.75 -3.41
N GLN A 730 6.68 0.46 -3.35
CA GLN A 730 7.99 -0.01 -3.80
C GLN A 730 8.06 0.08 -5.32
N GLN A 731 9.02 0.84 -5.86
CA GLN A 731 9.29 0.89 -7.29
C GLN A 731 9.98 -0.40 -7.74
N LEU A 732 9.42 -1.03 -8.77
CA LEU A 732 10.00 -2.20 -9.41
C LEU A 732 10.90 -1.76 -10.55
N GLU A 733 12.15 -2.22 -10.53
CA GLU A 733 13.06 -2.16 -11.67
C GLU A 733 13.11 -3.53 -12.36
N PRO A 734 12.14 -3.87 -13.23
CA PRO A 734 12.00 -5.24 -13.73
C PRO A 734 13.14 -5.68 -14.66
N TRP A 735 13.77 -4.74 -15.38
CA TRP A 735 14.75 -5.05 -16.42
C TRP A 735 16.21 -4.90 -15.97
N ALA A 736 16.48 -4.10 -14.93
CA ALA A 736 17.82 -3.93 -14.37
C ALA A 736 18.50 -5.26 -14.00
N PRO A 737 17.85 -6.21 -13.28
CA PRO A 737 18.47 -7.49 -12.94
C PRO A 737 18.66 -8.40 -14.18
N VAL A 738 17.80 -8.28 -15.19
CA VAL A 738 17.92 -9.04 -16.44
C VAL A 738 19.17 -8.62 -17.21
N TRP A 739 19.39 -7.31 -17.39
CA TRP A 739 20.57 -6.81 -18.09
C TRP A 739 21.87 -7.10 -17.33
N SER A 740 21.89 -6.85 -16.02
CA SER A 740 23.04 -7.16 -15.16
C SER A 740 23.38 -8.66 -15.18
N GLY A 741 22.36 -9.52 -15.02
CA GLY A 741 22.54 -10.97 -15.08
C GLY A 741 23.03 -11.46 -16.45
N ALA A 742 22.53 -10.87 -17.55
CA ALA A 742 22.89 -11.27 -18.91
C ALA A 742 24.35 -10.90 -19.21
N ALA A 743 24.77 -9.68 -18.84
CA ALA A 743 26.16 -9.25 -18.95
C ALA A 743 27.09 -10.15 -18.13
N PHE A 744 26.70 -10.49 -16.90
CA PHE A 744 27.46 -11.40 -16.05
C PHE A 744 27.61 -12.81 -16.67
N ILE A 745 26.52 -13.39 -17.18
CA ILE A 745 26.54 -14.69 -17.87
C ILE A 745 27.53 -14.67 -19.04
N VAL A 746 27.49 -13.63 -19.89
CA VAL A 746 28.38 -13.50 -21.05
C VAL A 746 29.84 -13.44 -20.60
N VAL A 747 30.16 -12.67 -19.56
CA VAL A 747 31.52 -12.55 -19.03
C VAL A 747 32.02 -13.89 -18.47
N VAL A 748 31.23 -14.56 -17.62
CA VAL A 748 31.62 -15.84 -16.99
C VAL A 748 31.78 -16.94 -18.04
N LEU A 749 30.87 -17.04 -19.00
CA LEU A 749 30.98 -18.00 -20.11
C LEU A 749 32.19 -17.68 -21.00
N GLY A 750 32.47 -16.40 -21.25
CA GLY A 750 33.66 -15.96 -21.99
C GLY A 750 34.95 -16.39 -21.31
N ILE A 751 35.06 -16.18 -19.99
CA ILE A 751 36.20 -16.63 -19.18
C ILE A 751 36.34 -18.16 -19.24
N ALA A 752 35.24 -18.90 -19.10
CA ALA A 752 35.25 -20.35 -19.17
C ALA A 752 35.71 -20.86 -20.54
N CYS A 753 35.20 -20.27 -21.62
CA CYS A 753 35.58 -20.62 -22.99
C CYS A 753 37.07 -20.38 -23.23
N PHE A 754 37.57 -19.22 -22.82
CA PHE A 754 38.99 -18.86 -22.94
C PHE A 754 39.89 -19.82 -22.14
N TYR A 755 39.48 -20.18 -20.92
CA TYR A 755 40.21 -21.13 -20.09
C TYR A 755 40.30 -22.52 -20.74
N ILE A 756 39.17 -23.04 -21.23
CA ILE A 756 39.10 -24.37 -21.85
C ILE A 756 39.85 -24.44 -23.17
N GLU A 757 39.87 -23.36 -23.94
CA GLU A 757 40.61 -23.29 -25.20
C GLU A 757 42.13 -23.39 -24.98
N ARG A 758 42.62 -22.86 -23.86
CA ARG A 758 44.05 -22.87 -23.50
C ARG A 758 44.54 -24.12 -22.77
N GLN A 759 43.64 -24.97 -22.26
CA GLN A 759 44.06 -26.20 -21.60
C GLN A 759 44.43 -27.28 -22.61
N GLU A 760 45.64 -27.83 -22.47
CA GLU A 760 46.01 -29.11 -23.07
C GLU A 760 45.42 -30.23 -22.19
N PHE A 761 44.51 -31.02 -22.77
CA PHE A 761 43.89 -32.17 -22.11
C PHE A 761 44.46 -33.46 -22.67
#